data_AF-A0A1H3AM10-F1
#
_entry.id   AF-A0A1H3AM10-F1
#
_cell.length_a   1.000
_cell.length_b   1.000
_cell.length_c   1.000
_cell.angle_alpha   90.00
_cell.angle_beta   90.00
_cell.angle_gamma   90.00
#
_symmetry.space_group_name_H-M   'P 1'
#
loop_
_entity.id
_entity.type
_entity.pdbx_description
1 polymer ?
#
loop_
_entity_poly.entity_id
_entity_poly.type
_entity_poly.pdbx_seq_one_letter_code
_entity_poly.pdbx_strand_id
1 'polypeptide(L)'
;MTAGAGVDLAAHVAAAATRGELVVQPRMGMSDPRRMAEGLRAVAAVPAATVGTITLDSYTRVSDHAAARAAVRRGAPLNGFPLVAHGAEVTARVVRDVAGTIPVQVRHGSAAPGDIFATMVRAGLATSEGGPVSYCLPYGRVPLAESVRAWARATCTLAEDGRSAGVRPHLETFGGCLLGQLCPPSLLVAVSVLEGLFFVQHGVDSVSLSYAQQTSEGQDVEALTALRRLAARLLPPRVDRHLVLYTYMGVYPQTAEGARRLLAGSVDVAVRGGAERLIVKTVAEAHRIPTVGENVEALTAAAARARQARRSVRGPSGDEVDASEVLAETTALVEAVLELSDDVGTALVRAFAAGLLDVPFCLHQDNAGATQGAIDADGRLYWADSGRLPLPGGARTRAGRITSRRLVTMLSHAARRFDGPALGGPVPAVPPGPVAAAHEGPLARIALVGTGPRGVAVLERLAARLTERPPAWPVEILALDAVEVGCGRIWRTDQPEYLLMNTPAGEVTMFSGPPDDGPPRAGAGPSLGEWWQAVDPAHGDPNGYAPRALYGRYLRQVFDTVLAGLPAPVRVRPVRTRVRSLTRSPAGAWRLESPELGGVDVDRVVLTTGHASPEPDGEHARLAAFAARRPGARYVRADSAADMALDDLPAGSVVGVLGLGLSFYDVMAALTVGRGGRFEAAGDGLRYEPSGREPLLVAGSRSGVPVPARGRNQKPPDHVYVPLLFTRSRMRTARRRGPLDFRRDVEPWLLAEMDLVHHGTALRRLYGKQAVTLFHERVTETVDPTDPRAAVVEQARRLGGPALPALDLPARARPFAGRRFGSPEAYHRVVADHVRRDLAEAEEGNVDGPVKAALDTLRDVRAVLRVAVDHGGLTAASHREFLASFVPVASALSAGPPRVRLHQVLALLDAGVLRLLGPGSVFTGDDRTGRWRGDAAQVSGAAVLLDAFVDARIPTPDVRRDPAPLTRSLLRAGVWSSFTNASAGGRLRTGGVHVTGAPYHPVRSDGAPEQDLYVLGIPTEHTRWFTQVGSGRPGRWGDFTGDADAVAEHLMEFLAQRVTPAPAQEVVA
;
A
#
# COMPACT_ATOMS: atom_id res chain seq x y z
N MET A 1 -9.98 51.75 -20.20
CA MET A 1 -9.39 52.11 -18.89
C MET A 1 -8.05 51.42 -18.79
N THR A 2 -6.96 52.15 -19.00
CA THR A 2 -5.59 51.67 -18.89
C THR A 2 -5.33 51.29 -17.43
N ALA A 3 -5.26 49.98 -17.14
CA ALA A 3 -4.75 49.52 -15.86
C ALA A 3 -3.32 50.07 -15.69
N GLY A 4 -3.01 50.67 -14.54
CA GLY A 4 -1.66 51.17 -14.27
C GLY A 4 -0.63 50.05 -14.49
N ALA A 5 0.50 50.38 -15.10
CA ALA A 5 1.57 49.42 -15.37
C ALA A 5 1.97 48.71 -14.06
N GLY A 6 2.06 47.38 -14.10
CA GLY A 6 2.47 46.58 -12.94
C GLY A 6 3.88 46.96 -12.46
N VAL A 7 4.15 46.79 -11.17
CA VAL A 7 5.50 47.01 -10.61
C VAL A 7 6.44 45.94 -11.16
N ASP A 8 7.56 46.37 -11.75
CA ASP A 8 8.62 45.46 -12.22
C ASP A 8 9.26 44.73 -11.03
N LEU A 9 9.29 43.40 -11.08
CA LEU A 9 9.77 42.59 -9.95
C LEU A 9 11.26 42.81 -9.71
N ALA A 10 12.09 42.88 -10.75
CA ALA A 10 13.53 43.04 -10.59
C ALA A 10 13.87 44.40 -9.98
N ALA A 11 13.26 45.49 -10.46
CA ALA A 11 13.43 46.82 -9.89
C ALA A 11 12.95 46.89 -8.43
N HIS A 12 11.81 46.24 -8.10
CA HIS A 12 11.32 46.17 -6.73
C HIS A 12 12.32 45.47 -5.79
N VAL A 13 12.87 44.34 -6.22
CA VAL A 13 13.85 43.57 -5.46
C VAL A 13 15.17 44.34 -5.33
N ALA A 14 15.66 44.97 -6.39
CA ALA A 14 16.87 45.79 -6.35
C ALA A 14 16.73 47.00 -5.41
N ALA A 15 15.56 47.66 -5.42
CA ALA A 15 15.28 48.76 -4.50
C ALA A 15 15.25 48.29 -3.04
N ALA A 16 14.67 47.12 -2.75
CA ALA A 16 14.68 46.53 -1.41
C ALA A 16 16.10 46.13 -0.98
N ALA A 17 16.89 45.53 -1.87
CA ALA A 17 18.29 45.20 -1.61
C ALA A 17 19.13 46.45 -1.27
N THR A 18 18.92 47.55 -2.00
CA THR A 18 19.59 48.85 -1.74
C THR A 18 19.25 49.41 -0.35
N ARG A 19 18.02 49.19 0.13
CA ARG A 19 17.60 49.55 1.51
C ARG A 19 18.07 48.54 2.56
N GLY A 20 18.75 47.47 2.18
CA GLY A 20 19.09 46.38 3.07
C GLY A 20 17.85 45.68 3.63
N GLU A 21 16.82 45.49 2.80
CA GLU A 21 15.58 44.76 3.10
C GLU A 21 15.56 43.39 2.40
N LEU A 22 14.90 42.40 3.01
CA LEU A 22 14.71 41.07 2.40
C LEU A 22 13.28 41.07 1.86
N VAL A 23 13.11 40.78 0.57
CA VAL A 23 11.78 40.68 -0.01
C VAL A 23 11.14 39.36 0.43
N VAL A 24 9.96 39.41 1.05
CA VAL A 24 9.26 38.22 1.54
C VAL A 24 7.98 37.99 0.74
N GLN A 25 7.74 36.74 0.35
CA GLN A 25 6.63 36.39 -0.54
C GLN A 25 5.90 35.14 -0.05
N PRO A 26 4.55 35.14 0.05
CA PRO A 26 3.81 33.96 0.46
C PRO A 26 3.48 33.06 -0.73
N ARG A 27 2.95 31.86 -0.45
CA ARG A 27 2.23 31.06 -1.44
C ARG A 27 0.74 31.08 -1.15
N MET A 28 -0.05 31.59 -2.10
CA MET A 28 -1.48 31.86 -1.89
C MET A 28 -2.25 31.72 -3.21
N GLY A 29 -3.43 31.09 -3.16
CA GLY A 29 -4.32 30.94 -4.31
C GLY A 29 -5.72 30.55 -3.86
N MET A 30 -6.72 31.34 -4.23
CA MET A 30 -8.13 31.09 -3.91
C MET A 30 -8.94 30.94 -5.19
N SER A 31 -9.92 30.04 -5.22
CA SER A 31 -10.77 29.87 -6.41
C SER A 31 -11.68 31.08 -6.65
N ASP A 32 -12.12 31.74 -5.57
CA ASP A 32 -12.98 32.93 -5.63
C ASP A 32 -12.17 34.21 -5.91
N PRO A 33 -12.51 34.99 -6.95
CA PRO A 33 -11.79 36.22 -7.29
C PRO A 33 -11.81 37.30 -6.20
N ARG A 34 -12.89 37.44 -5.44
CA ARG A 34 -12.97 38.49 -4.40
C ARG A 34 -12.02 38.17 -3.26
N ARG A 35 -12.04 36.91 -2.79
CA ARG A 35 -11.11 36.42 -1.77
C ARG A 35 -9.65 36.48 -2.22
N MET A 36 -9.38 36.20 -3.50
CA MET A 36 -8.03 36.35 -4.06
C MET A 36 -7.57 37.81 -4.01
N ALA A 37 -8.43 38.77 -4.37
CA ALA A 37 -8.12 40.20 -4.31
C ALA A 37 -7.92 40.69 -2.87
N GLU A 38 -8.75 40.25 -1.92
CA GLU A 38 -8.59 40.51 -0.48
C GLU A 38 -7.24 40.00 0.04
N GLY A 39 -6.85 38.78 -0.36
CA GLY A 39 -5.55 38.23 -0.02
C GLY A 39 -4.39 39.08 -0.54
N LEU A 40 -4.43 39.51 -1.80
CA LEU A 40 -3.38 40.37 -2.37
C LEU A 40 -3.29 41.72 -1.65
N ARG A 41 -4.43 42.35 -1.34
CA ARG A 41 -4.47 43.60 -0.54
C ARG A 41 -3.85 43.41 0.84
N ALA A 42 -4.14 42.29 1.49
CA ALA A 42 -3.56 41.99 2.81
C ALA A 42 -2.03 41.83 2.75
N VAL A 43 -1.50 41.21 1.68
CA VAL A 43 -0.04 41.10 1.44
C VAL A 43 0.59 42.46 1.17
N ALA A 44 -0.06 43.31 0.38
CA ALA A 44 0.40 44.68 0.09
C ALA A 44 0.39 45.60 1.32
N ALA A 45 -0.47 45.32 2.31
CA ALA A 45 -0.57 46.08 3.55
C ALA A 45 0.48 45.67 4.61
N VAL A 46 1.25 44.60 4.39
CA VAL A 46 2.33 44.21 5.31
C VAL A 46 3.42 45.28 5.28
N PRO A 47 3.89 45.80 6.43
CA PRO A 47 4.92 46.85 6.48
C PRO A 47 6.33 46.28 6.24
N ALA A 48 6.54 45.68 5.07
CA ALA A 48 7.79 45.10 4.58
C ALA A 48 7.81 45.10 3.05
N ALA A 49 8.97 44.87 2.43
CA ALA A 49 9.04 44.60 1.00
C ALA A 49 8.39 43.24 0.68
N THR A 50 7.24 43.25 0.01
CA THR A 50 6.47 42.03 -0.29
C THR A 50 6.17 41.85 -1.78
N VAL A 51 5.94 40.61 -2.18
CA VAL A 51 5.46 40.24 -3.52
C VAL A 51 4.13 39.51 -3.37
N GLY A 52 3.14 39.88 -4.19
CA GLY A 52 1.86 39.19 -4.26
C GLY A 52 1.98 37.89 -5.03
N THR A 53 1.21 36.88 -4.65
CA THR A 53 1.23 35.57 -5.32
C THR A 53 -0.17 35.15 -5.76
N ILE A 54 -0.28 34.67 -7.00
CA ILE A 54 -1.43 33.92 -7.50
C ILE A 54 -0.97 32.49 -7.79
N THR A 55 -1.30 31.55 -6.90
CA THR A 55 -1.03 30.12 -7.09
C THR A 55 -2.16 29.47 -7.87
N LEU A 56 -1.86 28.86 -9.01
CA LEU A 56 -2.87 28.28 -9.90
C LEU A 56 -3.42 26.95 -9.40
N ASP A 57 -4.65 26.61 -9.75
CA ASP A 57 -5.27 25.33 -9.42
C ASP A 57 -4.70 24.15 -10.24
N SER A 58 -4.88 22.93 -9.76
CA SER A 58 -4.34 21.73 -10.40
C SER A 58 -4.90 21.41 -11.78
N TYR A 59 -6.14 21.78 -12.12
CA TYR A 59 -6.67 21.56 -13.47
C TYR A 59 -5.98 22.47 -14.47
N THR A 60 -5.80 23.75 -14.13
CA THR A 60 -5.06 24.69 -14.98
C THR A 60 -3.61 24.25 -15.20
N ARG A 61 -2.96 23.64 -14.20
CA ARG A 61 -1.58 23.14 -14.32
C ARG A 61 -1.41 22.02 -15.35
N VAL A 62 -2.44 21.20 -15.55
CA VAL A 62 -2.44 20.09 -16.52
C VAL A 62 -3.22 20.39 -17.80
N SER A 63 -3.47 21.68 -18.06
CA SER A 63 -4.21 22.16 -19.24
C SER A 63 -5.66 21.66 -19.35
N ASP A 64 -6.26 21.15 -18.27
CA ASP A 64 -7.68 20.78 -18.22
C ASP A 64 -8.56 22.00 -17.91
N HIS A 65 -8.53 22.97 -18.81
CA HIS A 65 -9.27 24.21 -18.65
C HIS A 65 -10.79 24.00 -18.68
N ALA A 66 -11.27 22.90 -19.27
CA ALA A 66 -12.68 22.55 -19.30
C ALA A 66 -13.19 22.15 -17.91
N ALA A 67 -12.45 21.28 -17.19
CA ALA A 67 -12.78 20.91 -15.82
C ALA A 67 -12.67 22.12 -14.87
N ALA A 68 -11.64 22.96 -15.03
CA ALA A 68 -11.50 24.20 -14.27
C ALA A 68 -12.73 25.11 -14.43
N ARG A 69 -13.17 25.37 -15.68
CA ARG A 69 -14.40 26.14 -15.97
C ARG A 69 -15.65 25.51 -15.38
N ALA A 70 -15.77 24.18 -15.46
CA ALA A 70 -16.90 23.46 -14.88
C ALA A 70 -16.92 23.56 -13.33
N ALA A 71 -15.77 23.52 -12.68
CA ALA A 71 -15.64 23.69 -11.24
C ALA A 71 -16.02 25.12 -10.81
N VAL A 72 -15.51 26.14 -11.51
CA VAL A 72 -15.88 27.55 -11.28
C VAL A 72 -17.38 27.76 -11.39
N ARG A 73 -18.01 27.26 -12.46
CA ARG A 73 -19.48 27.38 -12.67
C ARG A 73 -20.31 26.76 -11.55
N ARG A 74 -19.81 25.70 -10.91
CA ARG A 74 -20.49 24.99 -9.83
C ARG A 74 -20.16 25.53 -8.43
N GLY A 75 -19.27 26.52 -8.33
CA GLY A 75 -18.77 27.00 -7.03
C GLY A 75 -17.96 25.95 -6.25
N ALA A 76 -17.38 24.97 -6.95
CA ALA A 76 -16.60 23.92 -6.29
C ALA A 76 -15.26 24.49 -5.77
N PRO A 77 -14.79 24.09 -4.58
CA PRO A 77 -13.50 24.53 -4.08
C PRO A 77 -12.36 23.98 -4.94
N LEU A 78 -11.39 24.84 -5.26
CA LEU A 78 -10.14 24.46 -5.94
C LEU A 78 -8.94 24.78 -5.04
N ASN A 79 -7.85 24.07 -5.24
CA ASN A 79 -6.58 24.25 -4.50
C ASN A 79 -5.74 25.46 -4.99
N GLY A 80 -6.33 26.35 -5.78
CA GLY A 80 -5.68 27.54 -6.33
C GLY A 80 -6.63 28.40 -7.16
N PHE A 81 -6.11 29.47 -7.74
CA PHE A 81 -6.84 30.41 -8.58
C PHE A 81 -6.89 29.91 -10.04
N PRO A 82 -8.09 29.68 -10.62
CA PRO A 82 -8.21 29.12 -11.97
C PRO A 82 -8.12 30.22 -13.04
N LEU A 83 -6.91 30.76 -13.21
CA LEU A 83 -6.60 31.93 -14.03
C LEU A 83 -7.16 31.85 -15.47
N VAL A 84 -6.95 30.74 -16.17
CA VAL A 84 -7.43 30.56 -17.55
C VAL A 84 -8.95 30.41 -17.60
N ALA A 85 -9.56 29.79 -16.58
CA ALA A 85 -11.00 29.60 -16.53
C ALA A 85 -11.76 30.90 -16.22
N HIS A 86 -11.21 31.73 -15.33
CA HIS A 86 -11.73 33.07 -15.04
C HIS A 86 -11.45 34.06 -16.17
N GLY A 87 -10.32 33.89 -16.86
CA GLY A 87 -9.90 34.74 -17.97
C GLY A 87 -9.20 36.03 -17.53
N ALA A 88 -8.67 36.75 -18.51
CA ALA A 88 -7.81 37.91 -18.29
C ALA A 88 -8.54 39.08 -17.61
N GLU A 89 -9.79 39.36 -17.96
CA GLU A 89 -10.55 40.50 -17.40
C GLU A 89 -10.83 40.33 -15.89
N VAL A 90 -11.21 39.11 -15.48
CA VAL A 90 -11.41 38.80 -14.06
C VAL A 90 -10.07 38.92 -13.32
N THR A 91 -9.00 38.37 -13.89
CA THR A 91 -7.66 38.43 -13.30
C THR A 91 -7.17 39.88 -13.15
N ALA A 92 -7.38 40.72 -14.17
CA ALA A 92 -7.06 42.15 -14.11
C ALA A 92 -7.85 42.88 -13.01
N ARG A 93 -9.10 42.48 -12.74
CA ARG A 93 -9.86 43.01 -11.58
C ARG A 93 -9.28 42.58 -10.25
N VAL A 94 -8.81 41.32 -10.15
CA VAL A 94 -8.23 40.77 -8.91
C VAL A 94 -6.97 41.52 -8.50
N VAL A 95 -6.11 41.87 -9.45
CA VAL A 95 -4.82 42.54 -9.17
C VAL A 95 -4.90 44.06 -9.17
N ARG A 96 -6.03 44.64 -9.59
CA ARG A 96 -6.19 46.10 -9.75
C ARG A 96 -5.82 46.90 -8.50
N ASP A 97 -6.29 46.46 -7.33
CA ASP A 97 -6.14 47.22 -6.08
C ASP A 97 -4.70 47.23 -5.55
N VAL A 98 -3.84 46.35 -6.08
CA VAL A 98 -2.41 46.26 -5.73
C VAL A 98 -1.50 46.62 -6.90
N ALA A 99 -2.09 46.98 -8.05
CA ALA A 99 -1.32 47.43 -9.20
C ALA A 99 -0.58 48.73 -8.85
N GLY A 100 0.72 48.76 -9.09
CA GLY A 100 1.58 49.90 -8.78
C GLY A 100 2.08 49.97 -7.33
N THR A 101 1.65 49.08 -6.42
CA THR A 101 2.16 49.03 -5.04
C THR A 101 3.17 47.91 -4.82
N ILE A 102 2.84 46.69 -5.24
CA ILE A 102 3.71 45.51 -5.17
C ILE A 102 3.69 44.73 -6.48
N PRO A 103 4.78 44.04 -6.85
CA PRO A 103 4.73 43.08 -7.96
C PRO A 103 3.83 41.89 -7.60
N VAL A 104 3.17 41.30 -8.60
CA VAL A 104 2.36 40.08 -8.45
C VAL A 104 2.89 38.99 -9.37
N GLN A 105 3.22 37.84 -8.80
CA GLN A 105 3.74 36.69 -9.54
C GLN A 105 2.71 35.57 -9.64
N VAL A 106 2.57 35.00 -10.85
CA VAL A 106 1.77 33.81 -11.10
C VAL A 106 2.62 32.55 -10.90
N ARG A 107 2.18 31.69 -9.99
CA ARG A 107 2.92 30.52 -9.49
C ARG A 107 2.15 29.23 -9.82
N HIS A 108 2.79 28.26 -10.48
CA HIS A 108 2.08 27.09 -10.99
C HIS A 108 2.87 25.77 -10.85
N GLY A 109 2.87 24.95 -11.89
CA GLY A 109 3.51 23.63 -11.95
C GLY A 109 3.09 22.93 -13.22
N SER A 110 3.34 23.57 -14.37
CA SER A 110 2.79 23.16 -15.67
C SER A 110 3.91 22.92 -16.67
N ALA A 111 3.89 21.77 -17.34
CA ALA A 111 4.82 21.41 -18.39
C ALA A 111 4.57 22.21 -19.70
N ALA A 112 3.41 22.85 -19.85
CA ALA A 112 3.00 23.59 -21.04
C ALA A 112 2.31 24.93 -20.66
N PRO A 113 3.07 25.99 -20.37
CA PRO A 113 2.54 27.21 -19.76
C PRO A 113 1.88 28.20 -20.74
N GLY A 114 1.74 27.86 -22.03
CA GLY A 114 1.32 28.81 -23.07
C GLY A 114 0.02 29.57 -22.75
N ASP A 115 -1.05 28.86 -22.43
CA ASP A 115 -2.35 29.48 -22.10
C ASP A 115 -2.31 30.31 -20.82
N ILE A 116 -1.45 29.92 -19.87
CA ILE A 116 -1.22 30.66 -18.62
C ILE A 116 -0.55 31.98 -18.93
N PHE A 117 0.56 31.97 -19.69
CA PHE A 117 1.31 33.19 -20.02
C PHE A 117 0.48 34.14 -20.88
N ALA A 118 -0.22 33.64 -21.90
CA ALA A 118 -1.09 34.46 -22.74
C ALA A 118 -2.21 35.14 -21.92
N THR A 119 -2.83 34.41 -20.99
CA THR A 119 -3.89 34.98 -20.13
C THR A 119 -3.31 35.97 -19.12
N MET A 120 -2.11 35.69 -18.59
CA MET A 120 -1.39 36.53 -17.64
C MET A 120 -1.04 37.90 -18.26
N VAL A 121 -0.43 37.91 -19.47
CA VAL A 121 -0.08 39.16 -20.16
C VAL A 121 -1.31 39.99 -20.48
N ARG A 122 -2.38 39.36 -20.97
CA ARG A 122 -3.66 40.04 -21.22
C ARG A 122 -4.29 40.62 -19.95
N ALA A 123 -3.94 40.11 -18.77
CA ALA A 123 -4.38 40.63 -17.48
C ALA A 123 -3.48 41.75 -16.92
N GLY A 124 -2.41 42.13 -17.63
CA GLY A 124 -1.43 43.11 -17.19
C GLY A 124 -0.35 42.56 -16.25
N LEU A 125 -0.13 41.24 -16.26
CA LEU A 125 0.88 40.54 -15.46
C LEU A 125 1.95 39.97 -16.38
N ALA A 126 3.22 39.99 -15.96
CA ALA A 126 4.34 39.48 -16.77
C ALA A 126 5.35 38.66 -15.96
N THR A 127 5.04 38.36 -14.70
CA THR A 127 5.95 37.70 -13.76
C THR A 127 5.43 36.29 -13.45
N SER A 128 6.23 35.28 -13.78
CA SER A 128 5.88 33.88 -13.47
C SER A 128 7.08 33.08 -12.94
N GLU A 129 6.87 31.79 -12.67
CA GLU A 129 7.91 30.84 -12.25
C GLU A 129 7.77 29.51 -13.00
N GLY A 130 8.84 28.71 -13.00
CA GLY A 130 8.84 27.33 -13.48
C GLY A 130 10.08 27.04 -14.31
N GLY A 131 9.92 26.13 -15.26
CA GLY A 131 10.95 25.83 -16.25
C GLY A 131 10.69 24.51 -16.97
N PRO A 132 11.40 24.28 -18.10
CA PRO A 132 11.17 23.13 -18.96
C PRO A 132 11.46 21.78 -18.29
N VAL A 133 12.33 21.76 -17.28
CA VAL A 133 12.64 20.54 -16.50
C VAL A 133 11.84 20.54 -15.21
N SER A 134 11.93 21.64 -14.47
CA SER A 134 11.46 21.75 -13.10
C SER A 134 9.94 21.71 -12.95
N TYR A 135 9.20 22.11 -13.97
CA TYR A 135 7.74 21.97 -14.05
C TYR A 135 7.26 20.78 -14.91
N CYS A 136 8.20 19.94 -15.35
CA CYS A 136 7.92 18.70 -16.06
C CYS A 136 8.12 17.49 -15.14
N LEU A 137 9.37 17.25 -14.73
CA LEU A 137 9.79 16.01 -14.04
C LEU A 137 9.04 15.77 -12.71
N PRO A 138 8.93 16.75 -11.79
CA PRO A 138 8.21 16.54 -10.52
C PRO A 138 6.69 16.44 -10.63
N TYR A 139 6.09 16.92 -11.73
CA TYR A 139 4.67 17.28 -11.76
C TYR A 139 3.80 16.46 -12.71
N GLY A 140 4.38 15.64 -13.58
CA GLY A 140 3.58 14.95 -14.59
C GLY A 140 4.28 13.79 -15.28
N ARG A 141 3.76 13.45 -16.46
CA ARG A 141 4.30 12.42 -17.37
C ARG A 141 4.48 12.94 -18.79
N VAL A 142 4.35 14.26 -18.97
CA VAL A 142 4.55 14.90 -20.28
C VAL A 142 6.01 14.67 -20.66
N PRO A 143 6.32 14.13 -21.85
CA PRO A 143 7.70 13.91 -22.26
C PRO A 143 8.52 15.20 -22.13
N LEU A 144 9.74 15.12 -21.59
CA LEU A 144 10.61 16.27 -21.34
C LEU A 144 10.84 17.06 -22.64
N ALA A 145 11.05 16.37 -23.76
CA ALA A 145 11.22 17.02 -25.05
C ALA A 145 9.98 17.82 -25.50
N GLU A 146 8.78 17.40 -25.11
CA GLU A 146 7.55 18.16 -25.35
C GLU A 146 7.47 19.38 -24.44
N SER A 147 7.78 19.22 -23.15
CA SER A 147 7.81 20.34 -22.22
C SER A 147 8.82 21.41 -22.63
N VAL A 148 10.04 21.02 -23.00
CA VAL A 148 11.07 21.94 -23.52
C VAL A 148 10.55 22.75 -24.71
N ARG A 149 9.91 22.09 -25.69
CA ARG A 149 9.32 22.78 -26.84
C ARG A 149 8.18 23.72 -26.44
N ALA A 150 7.34 23.32 -25.51
CA ALA A 150 6.22 24.13 -25.04
C ALA A 150 6.72 25.38 -24.29
N TRP A 151 7.71 25.22 -23.41
CA TRP A 151 8.37 26.30 -22.70
C TRP A 151 9.13 27.24 -23.63
N ALA A 152 9.84 26.72 -24.63
CA ALA A 152 10.57 27.56 -25.60
C ALA A 152 9.62 28.51 -26.32
N ARG A 153 8.51 27.98 -26.85
CA ARG A 153 7.47 28.79 -27.51
C ARG A 153 6.83 29.78 -26.53
N ALA A 154 6.40 29.30 -25.36
CA ALA A 154 5.71 30.14 -24.39
C ALA A 154 6.59 31.27 -23.85
N THR A 155 7.88 31.01 -23.62
CA THR A 155 8.84 32.03 -23.17
C THR A 155 9.09 33.08 -24.25
N CYS A 156 9.25 32.69 -25.52
CA CYS A 156 9.33 33.65 -26.63
C CYS A 156 8.07 34.52 -26.71
N THR A 157 6.88 33.90 -26.66
CA THR A 157 5.61 34.62 -26.70
C THR A 157 5.46 35.57 -25.51
N LEU A 158 5.82 35.13 -24.29
CA LEU A 158 5.80 35.99 -23.10
C LEU A 158 6.74 37.18 -23.27
N ALA A 159 7.93 36.96 -23.83
CA ALA A 159 8.91 38.01 -24.11
C ALA A 159 8.36 39.06 -25.09
N GLU A 160 7.74 38.63 -26.18
CA GLU A 160 7.17 39.47 -27.24
C GLU A 160 5.90 40.19 -26.81
N ASP A 161 4.94 39.46 -26.25
CA ASP A 161 3.64 40.00 -25.82
C ASP A 161 3.82 40.96 -24.64
N GLY A 162 4.71 40.65 -23.70
CA GLY A 162 5.00 41.54 -22.58
C GLY A 162 5.58 42.87 -23.04
N ARG A 163 6.60 42.84 -23.92
CA ARG A 163 7.14 44.06 -24.55
C ARG A 163 6.07 44.87 -25.26
N SER A 164 5.20 44.19 -26.03
CA SER A 164 4.10 44.83 -26.77
C SER A 164 3.04 45.44 -25.84
N ALA A 165 2.81 44.82 -24.68
CA ALA A 165 1.89 45.29 -23.65
C ALA A 165 2.51 46.31 -22.67
N GLY A 166 3.79 46.67 -22.83
CA GLY A 166 4.49 47.61 -21.96
C GLY A 166 4.76 47.08 -20.55
N VAL A 167 4.75 45.76 -20.36
CA VAL A 167 5.07 45.09 -19.08
C VAL A 167 6.31 44.24 -19.28
N ARG A 168 7.29 44.37 -18.40
CA ARG A 168 8.55 43.63 -18.54
C ARG A 168 8.39 42.17 -18.09
N PRO A 169 8.67 41.19 -18.97
CA PRO A 169 8.64 39.78 -18.62
C PRO A 169 9.69 39.42 -17.59
N HIS A 170 9.27 38.68 -16.56
CA HIS A 170 10.17 38.14 -15.55
C HIS A 170 9.88 36.66 -15.30
N LEU A 171 10.92 35.82 -15.37
CA LEU A 171 10.81 34.39 -15.10
C LEU A 171 11.71 33.94 -13.96
N GLU A 172 11.10 33.33 -12.96
CA GLU A 172 11.79 32.63 -11.87
C GLU A 172 11.98 31.16 -12.22
N THR A 173 13.21 30.66 -12.12
CA THR A 173 13.49 29.23 -12.30
C THR A 173 12.86 28.45 -11.15
N PHE A 174 12.41 27.22 -11.38
CA PHE A 174 12.06 26.27 -10.31
C PHE A 174 13.07 25.11 -10.22
N GLY A 175 14.13 25.15 -11.05
CA GLY A 175 15.24 24.20 -11.06
C GLY A 175 15.98 24.08 -9.73
N GLY A 176 16.03 25.16 -8.93
CA GLY A 176 16.60 25.11 -7.59
C GLY A 176 15.75 24.41 -6.54
N CYS A 177 14.55 23.97 -6.92
CA CYS A 177 13.58 23.34 -6.01
C CYS A 177 13.34 21.88 -6.38
N LEU A 178 13.01 21.58 -7.65
CA LEU A 178 12.68 20.24 -8.15
C LEU A 178 11.71 19.48 -7.21
N LEU A 179 12.16 18.38 -6.59
CA LEU A 179 11.36 17.56 -5.67
C LEU A 179 11.26 18.16 -4.25
N GLY A 180 12.01 19.23 -3.96
CA GLY A 180 11.93 20.00 -2.72
C GLY A 180 12.72 19.45 -1.53
N GLN A 181 13.28 18.24 -1.63
CA GLN A 181 14.13 17.62 -0.60
C GLN A 181 15.00 16.50 -1.19
N LEU A 182 16.11 16.18 -0.51
CA LEU A 182 17.03 15.09 -0.85
C LEU A 182 17.69 15.18 -2.23
N CYS A 183 17.71 16.38 -2.81
CA CYS A 183 18.47 16.69 -4.01
C CYS A 183 19.78 17.37 -3.58
N PRO A 184 20.96 16.78 -3.81
CA PRO A 184 22.22 17.43 -3.48
C PRO A 184 22.31 18.83 -4.09
N PRO A 185 22.83 19.83 -3.36
CA PRO A 185 22.74 21.23 -3.79
C PRO A 185 23.34 21.54 -5.16
N SER A 186 24.39 20.82 -5.56
CA SER A 186 25.02 21.02 -6.87
C SER A 186 24.06 20.80 -8.05
N LEU A 187 23.18 19.79 -7.96
CA LEU A 187 22.14 19.58 -8.97
C LEU A 187 21.12 20.71 -9.00
N LEU A 188 20.66 21.16 -7.82
CA LEU A 188 19.68 22.25 -7.71
C LEU A 188 20.24 23.55 -8.31
N VAL A 189 21.48 23.89 -8.00
CA VAL A 189 22.16 25.05 -8.57
C VAL A 189 22.32 24.88 -10.09
N ALA A 190 22.74 23.70 -10.58
CA ALA A 190 22.96 23.47 -12.00
C ALA A 190 21.68 23.64 -12.82
N VAL A 191 20.58 22.99 -12.41
CA VAL A 191 19.30 23.09 -13.11
C VAL A 191 18.74 24.51 -13.02
N SER A 192 18.91 25.21 -11.89
CA SER A 192 18.50 26.61 -11.75
C SER A 192 19.23 27.51 -12.76
N VAL A 193 20.56 27.37 -12.90
CA VAL A 193 21.34 28.16 -13.88
C VAL A 193 20.96 27.82 -15.31
N LEU A 194 20.82 26.54 -15.65
CA LEU A 194 20.47 26.08 -17.00
C LEU A 194 19.08 26.56 -17.42
N GLU A 195 18.08 26.52 -16.53
CA GLU A 195 16.76 27.09 -16.82
C GLU A 195 16.82 28.62 -16.97
N GLY A 196 17.66 29.30 -16.20
CA GLY A 196 17.90 30.74 -16.36
C GLY A 196 18.49 31.07 -17.73
N LEU A 197 19.49 30.30 -18.19
CA LEU A 197 20.08 30.44 -19.51
C LEU A 197 19.06 30.16 -20.62
N PHE A 198 18.23 29.14 -20.44
CA PHE A 198 17.13 28.82 -21.35
C PHE A 198 16.17 30.02 -21.49
N PHE A 199 15.78 30.67 -20.40
CA PHE A 199 14.90 31.85 -20.47
C PHE A 199 15.54 33.01 -21.23
N VAL A 200 16.83 33.28 -20.97
CA VAL A 200 17.58 34.32 -21.67
C VAL A 200 17.73 34.03 -23.16
N GLN A 201 18.01 32.79 -23.52
CA GLN A 201 18.08 32.34 -24.91
C GLN A 201 16.75 32.57 -25.65
N HIS A 202 15.62 32.47 -24.95
CA HIS A 202 14.28 32.72 -25.48
C HIS A 202 13.76 34.14 -25.24
N GLY A 203 14.65 35.10 -24.97
CA GLY A 203 14.36 36.53 -25.07
C GLY A 203 13.85 37.22 -23.80
N VAL A 204 13.91 36.56 -22.65
CA VAL A 204 13.64 37.18 -21.34
C VAL A 204 14.93 37.76 -20.76
N ASP A 205 14.88 39.04 -20.36
CA ASP A 205 16.05 39.77 -19.84
C ASP A 205 16.00 40.05 -18.32
N SER A 206 15.03 39.43 -17.63
CA SER A 206 14.82 39.57 -16.19
C SER A 206 14.49 38.21 -15.59
N VAL A 207 15.36 37.70 -14.71
CA VAL A 207 15.22 36.35 -14.14
C VAL A 207 15.40 36.33 -12.63
N SER A 208 14.75 35.37 -11.97
CA SER A 208 15.11 34.95 -10.60
C SER A 208 15.68 33.55 -10.64
N LEU A 209 16.74 33.32 -9.88
CA LEU A 209 17.33 31.98 -9.75
C LEU A 209 16.94 31.40 -8.39
N SER A 210 16.19 30.31 -8.42
CA SER A 210 15.73 29.65 -7.20
C SER A 210 16.79 28.75 -6.57
N TYR A 211 16.65 28.57 -5.27
CA TYR A 211 17.23 27.49 -4.48
C TYR A 211 16.28 27.16 -3.32
N ALA A 212 16.02 25.88 -3.06
CA ALA A 212 15.24 25.44 -1.90
C ALA A 212 16.17 25.03 -0.77
N GLN A 213 15.93 25.59 0.43
CA GLN A 213 16.63 25.18 1.64
C GLN A 213 16.59 23.66 1.81
N GLN A 214 17.73 23.06 2.13
CA GLN A 214 17.87 21.64 2.40
C GLN A 214 18.07 21.40 3.90
N THR A 215 18.87 20.41 4.27
CA THR A 215 18.97 19.89 5.64
C THR A 215 20.12 20.53 6.46
N SER A 216 21.04 21.22 5.79
CA SER A 216 22.18 21.91 6.40
C SER A 216 22.25 23.37 5.97
N GLU A 217 22.05 24.28 6.93
CA GLU A 217 22.10 25.73 6.70
C GLU A 217 23.45 26.19 6.14
N GLY A 218 24.57 25.58 6.58
CA GLY A 218 25.89 25.90 6.05
C GLY A 218 26.02 25.55 4.58
N GLN A 219 25.57 24.34 4.21
CA GLN A 219 25.58 23.88 2.83
C GLN A 219 24.64 24.70 1.93
N ASP A 220 23.51 25.15 2.47
CA ASP A 220 22.58 26.03 1.75
C ASP A 220 23.20 27.40 1.45
N VAL A 221 23.99 27.96 2.37
CA VAL A 221 24.73 29.21 2.16
C VAL A 221 25.84 29.03 1.11
N GLU A 222 26.55 27.89 1.13
CA GLU A 222 27.51 27.52 0.08
C GLU A 222 26.83 27.43 -1.30
N ALA A 223 25.66 26.80 -1.37
CA ALA A 223 24.90 26.64 -2.61
C ALA A 223 24.39 27.97 -3.17
N LEU A 224 23.87 28.87 -2.34
CA LEU A 224 23.49 30.23 -2.75
C LEU A 224 24.70 31.02 -3.28
N THR A 225 25.87 30.84 -2.66
CA THR A 225 27.11 31.48 -3.09
C THR A 225 27.59 30.92 -4.44
N ALA A 226 27.55 29.60 -4.62
CA ALA A 226 27.85 28.95 -5.91
C ALA A 226 26.88 29.40 -7.01
N LEU A 227 25.58 29.48 -6.69
CA LEU A 227 24.55 29.98 -7.60
C LEU A 227 24.82 31.41 -8.05
N ARG A 228 25.15 32.32 -7.12
CA ARG A 228 25.51 33.71 -7.46
C ARG A 228 26.71 33.77 -8.39
N ARG A 229 27.80 33.05 -8.06
CA ARG A 229 29.05 33.07 -8.84
C ARG A 229 28.83 32.51 -10.25
N LEU A 230 28.12 31.40 -10.38
CA LEU A 230 27.80 30.83 -11.69
C LEU A 230 26.86 31.70 -12.51
N ALA A 231 25.83 32.25 -11.86
CA ALA A 231 24.93 33.19 -12.50
C ALA A 231 25.70 34.40 -13.04
N ALA A 232 26.57 35.01 -12.23
CA ALA A 232 27.42 36.14 -12.63
C ALA A 232 28.31 35.81 -13.83
N ARG A 233 28.88 34.60 -13.85
CA ARG A 233 29.76 34.12 -14.93
C ARG A 233 29.02 33.83 -16.23
N LEU A 234 27.84 33.20 -16.16
CA LEU A 234 27.18 32.61 -17.33
C LEU A 234 26.04 33.46 -17.92
N LEU A 235 25.32 34.22 -17.10
CA LEU A 235 24.25 35.07 -17.61
C LEU A 235 24.81 36.42 -18.12
N PRO A 236 24.37 36.92 -19.29
CA PRO A 236 24.86 38.17 -19.87
C PRO A 236 24.71 39.36 -18.90
N PRO A 237 25.67 40.29 -18.79
CA PRO A 237 25.62 41.42 -17.84
C PRO A 237 24.35 42.27 -17.91
N ARG A 238 23.73 42.37 -19.09
CA ARG A 238 22.47 43.10 -19.34
C ARG A 238 21.21 42.44 -18.74
N VAL A 239 21.30 41.20 -18.29
CA VAL A 239 20.17 40.45 -17.72
C VAL A 239 20.10 40.75 -16.23
N ASP A 240 18.97 41.30 -15.81
CA ASP A 240 18.68 41.49 -14.39
C ASP A 240 18.46 40.15 -13.73
N ARG A 241 19.13 39.93 -12.59
CA ARG A 241 19.09 38.67 -11.87
C ARG A 241 19.09 38.91 -10.37
N HIS A 242 18.35 38.08 -9.65
CA HIS A 242 18.44 37.99 -8.19
C HIS A 242 18.18 36.55 -7.76
N LEU A 243 18.58 36.21 -6.54
CA LEU A 243 18.38 34.90 -5.96
C LEU A 243 17.10 34.87 -5.12
N VAL A 244 16.40 33.74 -5.19
CA VAL A 244 15.23 33.47 -4.36
C VAL A 244 15.44 32.17 -3.58
N LEU A 245 15.40 32.28 -2.25
CA LEU A 245 15.39 31.12 -1.37
C LEU A 245 13.95 30.68 -1.14
N TYR A 246 13.70 29.37 -1.20
CA TYR A 246 12.46 28.77 -0.72
C TYR A 246 12.71 28.19 0.67
N THR A 247 11.86 28.54 1.62
CA THR A 247 11.79 27.79 2.89
C THR A 247 11.54 26.31 2.59
N TYR A 248 12.23 25.45 3.36
CA TYR A 248 12.28 24.00 3.20
C TYR A 248 10.97 23.39 2.68
N MET A 249 11.07 22.62 1.60
CA MET A 249 9.91 22.13 0.84
C MET A 249 9.60 20.64 1.07
N GLY A 250 10.37 19.98 1.93
CA GLY A 250 10.18 18.58 2.29
C GLY A 250 9.12 18.34 3.37
N VAL A 251 9.25 17.23 4.09
CA VAL A 251 8.39 16.93 5.25
C VAL A 251 8.53 18.04 6.30
N TYR A 252 7.44 18.73 6.58
CA TYR A 252 7.44 19.96 7.40
C TYR A 252 7.23 19.66 8.90
N PRO A 253 7.79 20.49 9.81
CA PRO A 253 7.55 20.38 11.25
C PRO A 253 6.06 20.39 11.59
N GLN A 254 5.65 19.53 12.52
CA GLN A 254 4.25 19.36 12.94
C GLN A 254 3.86 20.35 14.02
N THR A 255 4.82 20.79 14.85
CA THR A 255 4.58 21.77 15.90
C THR A 255 4.64 23.20 15.37
N ALA A 256 3.79 24.09 15.89
CA ALA A 256 3.83 25.50 15.52
C ALA A 256 5.19 26.16 15.85
N GLU A 257 5.82 25.74 16.95
CA GLU A 257 7.14 26.22 17.35
C GLU A 257 8.24 25.72 16.41
N GLY A 258 8.25 24.43 16.05
CA GLY A 258 9.18 23.89 15.06
C GLY A 258 9.04 24.56 13.69
N ALA A 259 7.81 24.83 13.25
CA ALA A 259 7.56 25.55 12.00
C ALA A 259 8.09 27.00 12.04
N ARG A 260 7.94 27.71 13.17
CA ARG A 260 8.51 29.06 13.36
C ARG A 260 10.04 29.05 13.37
N ARG A 261 10.66 28.06 14.02
CA ARG A 261 12.12 27.90 14.04
C ARG A 261 12.68 27.60 12.66
N LEU A 262 12.01 26.74 11.90
CA LEU A 262 12.39 26.46 10.52
C LEU A 262 12.31 27.72 9.65
N LEU A 263 11.21 28.49 9.73
CA LEU A 263 11.10 29.77 9.02
C LEU A 263 12.20 30.76 9.41
N ALA A 264 12.50 30.88 10.71
CA ALA A 264 13.59 31.72 11.18
C ALA A 264 14.96 31.27 10.63
N GLY A 265 15.22 29.96 10.61
CA GLY A 265 16.41 29.38 9.99
C GLY A 265 16.48 29.66 8.48
N SER A 266 15.37 29.58 7.74
CA SER A 266 15.33 29.99 6.33
C SER A 266 15.69 31.46 6.14
N VAL A 267 15.20 32.34 7.00
CA VAL A 267 15.53 33.77 6.95
C VAL A 267 17.01 33.99 7.20
N ASP A 268 17.59 33.28 8.17
CA ASP A 268 19.01 33.38 8.48
C ASP A 268 19.88 32.88 7.31
N VAL A 269 19.49 31.78 6.67
CA VAL A 269 20.13 31.28 5.43
C VAL A 269 19.99 32.29 4.29
N ALA A 270 18.81 32.88 4.07
CA ALA A 270 18.61 33.89 3.03
C ALA A 270 19.51 35.10 3.25
N VAL A 271 19.55 35.63 4.48
CA VAL A 271 20.38 36.80 4.80
C VAL A 271 21.87 36.48 4.69
N ARG A 272 22.34 35.35 5.25
CA ARG A 272 23.76 34.96 5.22
C ARG A 272 24.24 34.56 3.83
N GLY A 273 23.39 33.84 3.09
CA GLY A 273 23.64 33.43 1.72
C GLY A 273 23.43 34.54 0.70
N GLY A 274 22.92 35.71 1.12
CA GLY A 274 22.70 36.88 0.28
C GLY A 274 21.59 36.71 -0.76
N ALA A 275 20.55 35.94 -0.45
CA ALA A 275 19.34 35.90 -1.27
C ALA A 275 18.51 37.16 -1.05
N GLU A 276 18.07 37.78 -2.14
CA GLU A 276 17.32 39.03 -2.11
C GLU A 276 15.82 38.80 -1.85
N ARG A 277 15.33 37.58 -2.12
CA ARG A 277 13.94 37.19 -1.91
C ARG A 277 13.79 35.84 -1.20
N LEU A 278 12.76 35.73 -0.37
CA LEU A 278 12.40 34.52 0.38
C LEU A 278 10.93 34.15 0.16
N ILE A 279 10.68 32.92 -0.28
CA ILE A 279 9.34 32.33 -0.28
C ILE A 279 9.06 31.76 1.11
N VAL A 280 8.16 32.42 1.85
CA VAL A 280 7.83 32.04 3.23
C VAL A 280 6.85 30.88 3.27
N LYS A 281 6.94 30.11 4.35
CA LYS A 281 6.01 29.05 4.72
C LYS A 281 5.37 29.39 6.06
N THR A 282 4.22 28.79 6.33
CA THR A 282 3.41 29.10 7.53
C THR A 282 3.42 27.94 8.52
N VAL A 283 2.95 28.18 9.74
CA VAL A 283 2.71 27.12 10.73
C VAL A 283 1.65 26.11 10.29
N ALA A 284 0.81 26.45 9.30
CA ALA A 284 -0.22 25.57 8.77
C ALA A 284 0.31 24.56 7.74
N GLU A 285 1.56 24.69 7.29
CA GLU A 285 2.12 23.95 6.15
C GLU A 285 2.03 22.42 6.29
N ALA A 286 2.18 21.88 7.50
CA ALA A 286 2.04 20.46 7.77
C ALA A 286 0.59 19.93 7.71
N HIS A 287 -0.40 20.84 7.76
CA HIS A 287 -1.78 20.51 8.11
C HIS A 287 -2.77 20.85 7.00
N ARG A 288 -2.63 22.03 6.37
CA ARG A 288 -3.60 22.56 5.39
C ARG A 288 -3.05 23.75 4.60
N ILE A 289 -3.81 24.17 3.60
CA ILE A 289 -3.58 25.46 2.91
C ILE A 289 -3.73 26.60 3.96
N PRO A 290 -2.78 27.55 4.02
CA PRO A 290 -2.84 28.65 4.96
C PRO A 290 -3.97 29.63 4.63
N THR A 291 -4.50 30.24 5.69
CA THR A 291 -5.37 31.42 5.58
C THR A 291 -4.57 32.66 5.21
N VAL A 292 -5.26 33.72 4.79
CA VAL A 292 -4.62 35.03 4.52
C VAL A 292 -3.92 35.58 5.77
N GLY A 293 -4.54 35.45 6.95
CA GLY A 293 -3.96 35.91 8.21
C GLY A 293 -2.65 35.19 8.56
N GLU A 294 -2.60 33.87 8.39
CA GLU A 294 -1.39 33.07 8.63
C GLU A 294 -0.26 33.42 7.65
N ASN A 295 -0.59 33.73 6.40
CA ASN A 295 0.38 34.24 5.44
C ASN A 295 0.95 35.61 5.88
N VAL A 296 0.09 36.54 6.30
CA VAL A 296 0.50 37.86 6.80
C VAL A 296 1.38 37.75 8.05
N GLU A 297 1.04 36.84 8.98
CA GLU A 297 1.86 36.56 10.16
C GLU A 297 3.27 36.07 9.76
N ALA A 298 3.35 35.10 8.86
CA ALA A 298 4.62 34.54 8.39
C ALA A 298 5.48 35.61 7.68
N LEU A 299 4.89 36.44 6.82
CA LEU A 299 5.59 37.55 6.15
C LEU A 299 6.15 38.55 7.16
N THR A 300 5.32 38.96 8.13
CA THR A 300 5.70 39.92 9.16
C THR A 300 6.82 39.37 10.05
N ALA A 301 6.71 38.11 10.47
CA ALA A 301 7.71 37.43 11.26
C ALA A 301 9.04 37.30 10.49
N ALA A 302 9.00 36.90 9.22
CA ALA A 302 10.18 36.77 8.38
C ALA A 302 10.89 38.12 8.18
N ALA A 303 10.15 39.19 7.89
CA ALA A 303 10.70 40.53 7.73
C ALA A 303 11.31 41.08 9.03
N ALA A 304 10.68 40.81 10.19
CA ALA A 304 11.24 41.16 11.50
C ALA A 304 12.54 40.38 11.78
N ARG A 305 12.54 39.06 11.53
CA ARG A 305 13.73 38.22 11.70
C ARG A 305 14.87 38.65 10.78
N ALA A 306 14.58 39.03 9.54
CA ALA A 306 15.60 39.47 8.59
C ALA A 306 16.34 40.73 9.09
N ARG A 307 15.60 41.71 9.64
CA ARG A 307 16.18 42.92 10.25
C ARG A 307 17.05 42.58 11.46
N GLN A 308 16.65 41.60 12.26
CA GLN A 308 17.45 41.13 13.39
C GLN A 308 18.72 40.41 12.91
N ALA A 309 18.57 39.45 11.99
CA ALA A 309 19.66 38.65 11.45
C ALA A 309 20.76 39.52 10.86
N ARG A 310 20.42 40.53 10.06
CA ARG A 310 21.39 41.49 9.48
C ARG A 310 22.22 42.25 10.52
N ARG A 311 21.67 42.52 11.70
CA ARG A 311 22.42 43.17 12.80
C ARG A 311 23.31 42.19 13.57
N SER A 312 23.04 40.89 13.48
CA SER A 312 23.67 39.86 14.30
C SER A 312 24.55 38.87 13.54
N VAL A 313 24.66 38.95 12.20
CA VAL A 313 25.53 38.06 11.42
C VAL A 313 26.98 38.20 11.91
N ARG A 314 27.56 37.09 12.37
CA ARG A 314 28.98 36.96 12.73
C ARG A 314 29.59 35.86 11.86
N GLY A 315 30.66 36.17 11.14
CA GLY A 315 31.35 35.24 10.21
C GLY A 315 31.15 35.58 8.72
N PRO A 316 31.79 34.84 7.82
CA PRO A 316 31.75 35.09 6.38
C PRO A 316 30.32 34.96 5.83
N SER A 317 29.95 35.91 4.97
CA SER A 317 28.62 35.98 4.35
C SER A 317 28.72 36.26 2.84
N GLY A 318 27.71 35.83 2.09
CA GLY A 318 27.69 36.00 0.64
C GLY A 318 28.97 35.47 -0.01
N ASP A 319 29.68 36.33 -0.73
CA ASP A 319 30.84 35.94 -1.53
C ASP A 319 32.07 35.55 -0.71
N GLU A 320 32.10 35.82 0.60
CA GLU A 320 33.18 35.42 1.51
C GLU A 320 33.14 33.93 1.89
N VAL A 321 32.05 33.22 1.57
CA VAL A 321 31.85 31.81 1.91
C VAL A 321 32.66 30.92 0.98
N ASP A 322 33.35 29.92 1.54
CA ASP A 322 33.99 28.85 0.78
C ASP A 322 32.93 27.89 0.23
N ALA A 323 32.57 28.08 -1.04
CA ALA A 323 31.64 27.24 -1.78
C ALA A 323 32.37 26.31 -2.78
N SER A 324 33.66 26.05 -2.59
CA SER A 324 34.52 25.36 -3.58
C SER A 324 33.98 24.00 -4.04
N GLU A 325 33.50 23.16 -3.11
CA GLU A 325 32.94 21.83 -3.43
C GLU A 325 31.67 21.94 -4.28
N VAL A 326 30.65 22.65 -3.79
CA VAL A 326 29.37 22.82 -4.51
C VAL A 326 29.59 23.50 -5.86
N LEU A 327 30.47 24.50 -5.90
CA LEU A 327 30.80 25.22 -7.13
C LEU A 327 31.49 24.31 -8.15
N ALA A 328 32.44 23.46 -7.73
CA ALA A 328 33.13 22.54 -8.63
C ALA A 328 32.18 21.50 -9.22
N GLU A 329 31.35 20.86 -8.38
CA GLU A 329 30.34 19.89 -8.86
C GLU A 329 29.34 20.53 -9.82
N THR A 330 28.79 21.69 -9.44
CA THR A 330 27.81 22.39 -10.27
C THR A 330 28.42 22.84 -11.59
N THR A 331 29.65 23.33 -11.58
CA THR A 331 30.37 23.76 -12.78
C THR A 331 30.49 22.61 -13.76
N ALA A 332 30.91 21.44 -13.30
CA ALA A 332 31.05 20.26 -14.14
C ALA A 332 29.70 19.80 -14.72
N LEU A 333 28.61 19.84 -13.94
CA LEU A 333 27.26 19.54 -14.44
C LEU A 333 26.82 20.52 -15.53
N VAL A 334 26.98 21.83 -15.30
CA VAL A 334 26.53 22.87 -16.24
C VAL A 334 27.36 22.83 -17.53
N GLU A 335 28.68 22.75 -17.44
CA GLU A 335 29.58 22.71 -18.60
C GLU A 335 29.31 21.46 -19.45
N ALA A 336 29.19 20.28 -18.83
CA ALA A 336 28.88 19.05 -19.56
C ALA A 336 27.52 19.09 -20.27
N VAL A 337 26.53 19.80 -19.73
CA VAL A 337 25.24 19.99 -20.41
C VAL A 337 25.40 20.93 -21.59
N LEU A 338 26.04 22.09 -21.40
CA LEU A 338 26.21 23.11 -22.44
C LEU A 338 27.08 22.61 -23.60
N GLU A 339 27.99 21.66 -23.38
CA GLU A 339 28.77 21.00 -24.44
C GLU A 339 27.92 20.13 -25.39
N LEU A 340 26.72 19.71 -24.98
CA LEU A 340 25.87 18.83 -25.80
C LEU A 340 25.18 19.55 -26.95
N SER A 341 24.97 20.88 -26.86
CA SER A 341 24.29 21.69 -27.87
C SER A 341 24.35 23.19 -27.53
N ASP A 342 24.47 24.05 -28.56
CA ASP A 342 24.35 25.51 -28.40
C ASP A 342 22.93 25.97 -28.00
N ASP A 343 21.93 25.12 -28.24
CA ASP A 343 20.55 25.31 -27.79
C ASP A 343 20.36 24.62 -26.44
N VAL A 344 20.18 25.42 -25.37
CA VAL A 344 20.07 24.93 -23.98
C VAL A 344 18.91 23.95 -23.82
N GLY A 345 17.79 24.16 -24.54
CA GLY A 345 16.66 23.25 -24.51
C GLY A 345 17.02 21.84 -25.01
N THR A 346 17.69 21.77 -26.16
CA THR A 346 18.19 20.52 -26.75
C THR A 346 19.25 19.88 -25.87
N ALA A 347 20.16 20.68 -25.31
CA ALA A 347 21.18 20.22 -24.36
C ALA A 347 20.55 19.55 -23.13
N LEU A 348 19.50 20.15 -22.53
CA LEU A 348 18.77 19.56 -21.40
C LEU A 348 18.16 18.20 -21.76
N VAL A 349 17.48 18.09 -22.91
CA VAL A 349 16.90 16.81 -23.36
C VAL A 349 17.97 15.73 -23.53
N ARG A 350 19.11 16.09 -24.17
CA ARG A 350 20.22 15.17 -24.39
C ARG A 350 20.88 14.74 -23.07
N ALA A 351 21.05 15.67 -22.13
CA ALA A 351 21.67 15.41 -20.85
C ALA A 351 20.88 14.39 -20.02
N PHE A 352 19.55 14.56 -19.92
CA PHE A 352 18.68 13.61 -19.24
C PHE A 352 18.67 12.24 -19.93
N ALA A 353 18.58 12.22 -21.28
CA ALA A 353 18.63 10.98 -22.05
C ALA A 353 19.96 10.20 -21.87
N ALA A 354 21.07 10.93 -21.69
CA ALA A 354 22.40 10.34 -21.48
C ALA A 354 22.70 10.00 -20.00
N GLY A 355 21.88 10.45 -19.05
CA GLY A 355 22.12 10.35 -17.61
C GLY A 355 23.16 11.33 -17.07
N LEU A 356 23.52 12.37 -17.84
CA LEU A 356 24.41 13.46 -17.42
C LEU A 356 23.71 14.47 -16.50
N LEU A 357 22.38 14.50 -16.56
CA LEU A 357 21.52 15.01 -15.50
C LEU A 357 20.55 13.89 -15.09
N ASP A 358 20.37 13.72 -13.79
CA ASP A 358 19.47 12.72 -13.23
C ASP A 358 19.06 13.19 -11.83
N VAL A 359 17.75 13.25 -11.58
CA VAL A 359 17.17 13.76 -10.34
C VAL A 359 16.90 12.60 -9.38
N PRO A 360 17.54 12.58 -8.19
CA PRO A 360 17.36 11.50 -7.23
C PRO A 360 15.89 11.25 -6.90
N PHE A 361 15.46 9.99 -6.91
CA PHE A 361 14.10 9.56 -6.56
C PHE A 361 12.98 10.10 -7.47
N CYS A 362 13.30 10.71 -8.62
CA CYS A 362 12.31 11.16 -9.58
C CYS A 362 11.70 9.97 -10.34
N LEU A 363 10.36 9.96 -10.44
CA LEU A 363 9.60 8.89 -11.09
C LEU A 363 9.24 9.19 -12.56
N HIS A 364 9.74 10.29 -13.12
CA HIS A 364 9.47 10.67 -14.50
C HIS A 364 10.15 9.70 -15.46
N GLN A 365 9.47 9.33 -16.55
CA GLN A 365 9.98 8.33 -17.50
C GLN A 365 11.28 8.73 -18.21
N ASP A 366 11.49 10.04 -18.40
CA ASP A 366 12.69 10.60 -19.03
C ASP A 366 13.83 10.85 -18.01
N ASN A 367 13.65 10.47 -16.75
CA ASN A 367 14.67 10.52 -15.72
C ASN A 367 15.28 9.12 -15.54
N ALA A 368 16.60 8.98 -15.66
CA ALA A 368 17.27 7.67 -15.63
C ALA A 368 17.10 6.92 -14.30
N GLY A 369 16.99 7.64 -13.18
CA GLY A 369 16.74 7.06 -11.86
C GLY A 369 17.94 6.30 -11.28
N ALA A 370 19.14 6.60 -11.75
CA ALA A 370 20.40 6.00 -11.29
C ALA A 370 20.99 6.75 -10.09
N THR A 371 20.70 8.04 -9.94
CA THR A 371 21.22 8.86 -8.84
C THR A 371 20.45 8.69 -7.53
N GLN A 372 21.17 8.78 -6.41
CA GLN A 372 20.63 8.76 -5.06
C GLN A 372 21.31 9.83 -4.19
N GLY A 373 20.53 10.67 -3.53
CA GLY A 373 21.00 11.61 -2.51
C GLY A 373 20.88 11.02 -1.09
N ALA A 374 21.77 11.42 -0.19
CA ALA A 374 21.71 11.04 1.21
C ALA A 374 22.16 12.15 2.16
N ILE A 375 21.68 12.09 3.41
CA ILE A 375 22.08 13.00 4.49
C ILE A 375 23.19 12.32 5.31
N ASP A 376 24.28 13.04 5.58
CA ASP A 376 25.34 12.60 6.49
C ASP A 376 25.06 12.98 7.96
N ALA A 377 26.00 12.64 8.85
CA ALA A 377 25.86 12.87 10.28
C ALA A 377 25.77 14.36 10.65
N ASP A 378 26.36 15.24 9.84
CA ASP A 378 26.34 16.70 10.04
C ASP A 378 25.09 17.35 9.41
N GLY A 379 24.20 16.53 8.85
CA GLY A 379 22.98 16.98 8.17
C GLY A 379 23.22 17.48 6.74
N ARG A 380 24.42 17.29 6.17
CA ARG A 380 24.74 17.71 4.79
C ARG A 380 24.26 16.66 3.80
N LEU A 381 23.79 17.13 2.64
CA LEU A 381 23.43 16.24 1.53
C LEU A 381 24.65 15.91 0.69
N TYR A 382 24.76 14.65 0.29
CA TYR A 382 25.81 14.15 -0.59
C TYR A 382 25.25 13.12 -1.58
N TRP A 383 26.00 12.82 -2.64
CA TRP A 383 25.67 11.79 -3.62
C TRP A 383 25.95 10.39 -3.05
N ALA A 384 24.93 9.63 -2.70
CA ALA A 384 25.09 8.22 -2.33
C ALA A 384 25.35 7.33 -3.55
N ASP A 385 24.69 7.65 -4.66
CA ASP A 385 24.99 7.13 -5.99
C ASP A 385 24.91 8.31 -6.98
N SER A 386 25.97 8.52 -7.75
CA SER A 386 26.04 9.58 -8.75
C SER A 386 25.63 9.12 -10.14
N GLY A 387 25.35 7.82 -10.35
CA GLY A 387 25.06 7.29 -11.68
C GLY A 387 26.11 7.70 -12.71
N ARG A 388 25.68 8.41 -13.76
CA ARG A 388 26.54 8.94 -14.84
C ARG A 388 26.83 10.44 -14.73
N LEU A 389 26.52 11.07 -13.59
CA LEU A 389 26.78 12.49 -13.41
C LEU A 389 28.29 12.79 -13.57
N PRO A 390 28.68 13.81 -14.34
CA PRO A 390 30.07 14.17 -14.61
C PRO A 390 30.69 14.95 -13.43
N LEU A 391 30.72 14.36 -12.23
CA LEU A 391 31.25 15.02 -11.03
C LEU A 391 32.78 14.91 -10.96
N PRO A 392 33.51 15.95 -10.51
CA PRO A 392 34.96 15.94 -10.40
C PRO A 392 35.46 14.90 -9.36
N GLY A 393 36.64 14.34 -9.62
CA GLY A 393 37.20 13.15 -8.95
C GLY A 393 37.11 13.17 -7.43
N GLY A 394 36.23 12.33 -6.88
CA GLY A 394 36.06 12.13 -5.44
C GLY A 394 34.90 12.87 -4.78
N ALA A 395 33.92 13.41 -5.54
CA ALA A 395 32.60 13.74 -4.97
C ALA A 395 32.20 12.60 -4.04
N ARG A 396 31.83 12.91 -2.78
CA ARG A 396 31.72 11.94 -1.66
C ARG A 396 30.67 10.85 -1.93
N THR A 397 30.92 9.94 -2.87
CA THR A 397 30.16 8.72 -3.08
C THR A 397 30.54 7.76 -1.96
N ARG A 398 29.91 7.99 -0.80
CA ARG A 398 29.97 7.03 0.28
C ARG A 398 29.07 5.87 -0.10
N ALA A 399 29.69 4.82 -0.63
CA ALA A 399 29.03 3.57 -0.98
C ALA A 399 28.14 3.11 0.18
N GLY A 400 26.84 3.09 -0.05
CA GLY A 400 25.85 2.67 0.93
C GLY A 400 24.47 2.76 0.32
N ARG A 401 23.84 1.60 0.09
CA ARG A 401 22.53 1.49 -0.55
C ARG A 401 21.50 2.31 0.23
N ILE A 402 20.75 3.17 -0.45
CA ILE A 402 19.66 3.91 0.20
C ILE A 402 18.44 2.99 0.33
N THR A 403 18.25 2.44 1.53
CA THR A 403 17.08 1.61 1.87
C THR A 403 15.83 2.48 2.02
N SER A 404 14.63 1.87 1.91
CA SER A 404 13.37 2.61 2.11
C SER A 404 13.26 3.23 3.51
N ARG A 405 13.78 2.58 4.57
CA ARG A 405 13.81 3.17 5.91
C ARG A 405 14.79 4.33 6.02
N ARG A 406 15.98 4.20 5.44
CA ARG A 406 16.95 5.31 5.41
C ARG A 406 16.35 6.49 4.66
N LEU A 407 15.69 6.23 3.52
CA LEU A 407 14.95 7.24 2.78
C LEU A 407 13.87 7.92 3.63
N VAL A 408 12.96 7.18 4.27
CA VAL A 408 11.93 7.75 5.17
C VAL A 408 12.54 8.53 6.33
N THR A 409 13.65 8.05 6.89
CA THR A 409 14.38 8.73 7.96
C THR A 409 14.95 10.06 7.46
N MET A 410 15.55 10.07 6.27
CA MET A 410 16.09 11.28 5.66
C MET A 410 15.00 12.27 5.28
N LEU A 411 13.86 11.80 4.74
CA LEU A 411 12.70 12.64 4.40
C LEU A 411 12.19 13.41 5.63
N SER A 412 12.13 12.77 6.80
CA SER A 412 11.66 13.41 8.04
C SER A 412 12.77 14.12 8.85
N HIS A 413 13.99 14.24 8.31
CA HIS A 413 15.13 14.79 9.06
C HIS A 413 14.88 16.22 9.54
N ALA A 414 14.48 17.13 8.64
CA ALA A 414 14.23 18.53 8.98
C ALA A 414 13.06 18.67 9.98
N ALA A 415 11.92 18.00 9.73
CA ALA A 415 10.79 18.01 10.66
C ALA A 415 11.19 17.62 12.09
N ARG A 416 11.91 16.49 12.26
CA ARG A 416 12.37 16.05 13.58
C ARG A 416 13.36 17.01 14.22
N ARG A 417 14.30 17.56 13.44
CA ARG A 417 15.30 18.52 13.93
C ARG A 417 14.63 19.76 14.54
N PHE A 418 13.62 20.30 13.88
CA PHE A 418 12.96 21.53 14.33
C PHE A 418 11.86 21.30 15.38
N ASP A 419 11.16 20.16 15.36
CA ASP A 419 10.17 19.79 16.38
C ASP A 419 10.82 19.33 17.70
N GLY A 420 11.99 18.67 17.65
CA GLY A 420 12.63 18.02 18.80
C GLY A 420 12.70 18.86 20.08
N PRO A 421 13.20 20.11 20.05
CA PRO A 421 13.30 20.90 21.27
C PRO A 421 11.96 21.50 21.73
N ALA A 422 10.90 21.51 20.90
CA ALA A 422 9.54 21.85 21.35
C ALA A 422 8.83 20.64 22.02
N LEU A 423 9.31 19.42 21.72
CA LEU A 423 8.82 18.16 22.26
C LEU A 423 9.63 17.65 23.48
N GLY A 424 10.56 18.46 24.00
CA GLY A 424 11.30 18.17 25.24
C GLY A 424 12.43 17.14 25.14
N GLY A 425 12.96 16.85 23.94
CA GLY A 425 14.06 15.89 23.75
C GLY A 425 15.40 16.52 23.36
N PRO A 426 16.56 16.07 23.90
CA PRO A 426 17.88 16.32 23.33
C PRO A 426 18.16 15.44 22.10
N VAL A 427 19.03 15.93 21.20
CA VAL A 427 19.46 15.29 19.93
C VAL A 427 20.37 14.07 20.20
N PRO A 428 20.16 12.89 19.57
CA PRO A 428 20.98 11.71 19.85
C PRO A 428 22.26 11.64 19.01
N ALA A 429 23.39 11.42 19.68
CA ALA A 429 24.56 10.70 19.19
C ALA A 429 24.83 9.54 20.18
N VAL A 430 25.17 8.35 19.67
CA VAL A 430 25.43 7.09 20.42
C VAL A 430 26.79 6.58 19.93
N PRO A 431 27.73 5.93 20.70
CA PRO A 431 27.53 4.86 21.73
C PRO A 431 28.52 4.92 22.95
N PRO A 432 28.73 3.85 23.76
CA PRO A 432 27.80 3.05 24.59
C PRO A 432 28.24 2.98 26.10
N GLY A 433 27.32 2.64 27.02
CA GLY A 433 27.63 2.34 28.44
C GLY A 433 26.39 2.25 29.35
N PRO A 434 26.44 1.60 30.54
CA PRO A 434 25.48 0.55 30.93
C PRO A 434 24.31 0.93 31.86
N VAL A 435 23.36 -0.01 31.89
CA VAL A 435 22.19 -0.31 32.75
C VAL A 435 22.03 0.44 34.10
N ALA A 436 20.90 1.15 34.25
CA ALA A 436 19.96 1.23 35.40
C ALA A 436 19.05 2.46 35.16
N ALA A 437 17.75 2.56 35.51
CA ALA A 437 16.95 1.93 36.56
C ALA A 437 15.47 1.80 36.12
N ALA A 438 14.69 1.04 36.88
CA ALA A 438 13.27 0.82 36.67
C ALA A 438 12.46 2.13 36.74
N HIS A 439 11.64 2.40 35.71
CA HIS A 439 10.64 3.46 35.78
C HIS A 439 9.45 2.99 36.63
N GLU A 440 9.24 3.63 37.77
CA GLU A 440 8.08 3.48 38.68
C GLU A 440 6.80 4.11 38.09
N GLY A 441 6.44 3.75 36.85
CA GLY A 441 5.17 4.10 36.23
C GLY A 441 4.16 2.94 36.35
N PRO A 442 2.84 3.20 36.33
CA PRO A 442 1.83 2.13 36.36
C PRO A 442 1.93 1.24 35.11
N LEU A 443 2.17 -0.07 35.31
CA LEU A 443 2.30 -1.06 34.25
C LEU A 443 1.04 -1.11 33.36
N ALA A 444 1.18 -0.97 32.05
CA ALA A 444 0.10 -1.19 31.09
C ALA A 444 0.18 -2.63 30.56
N ARG A 445 -0.93 -3.39 30.62
CA ARG A 445 -0.95 -4.80 30.23
C ARG A 445 -1.92 -5.06 29.08
N ILE A 446 -1.39 -5.67 28.01
CA ILE A 446 -2.15 -6.06 26.82
C ILE A 446 -2.15 -7.58 26.71
N ALA A 447 -3.30 -8.22 26.52
CA ALA A 447 -3.37 -9.64 26.18
C ALA A 447 -3.56 -9.83 24.68
N LEU A 448 -2.71 -10.63 24.06
CA LEU A 448 -2.83 -11.12 22.69
C LEU A 448 -3.17 -12.61 22.73
N VAL A 449 -4.43 -12.96 22.48
CA VAL A 449 -4.94 -14.34 22.52
C VAL A 449 -4.99 -14.92 21.11
N GLY A 450 -4.23 -15.99 20.89
CA GLY A 450 -3.91 -16.52 19.59
C GLY A 450 -2.64 -15.85 19.05
N THR A 451 -1.61 -16.65 18.78
CA THR A 451 -0.35 -16.15 18.20
C THR A 451 0.00 -16.88 16.91
N GLY A 452 -1.03 -17.32 16.18
CA GLY A 452 -0.90 -17.64 14.76
C GLY A 452 -0.68 -16.38 13.91
N PRO A 453 -0.76 -16.47 12.57
CA PRO A 453 -0.37 -15.39 11.68
C PRO A 453 -1.02 -14.03 11.98
N ARG A 454 -2.32 -14.00 12.32
CA ARG A 454 -3.00 -12.73 12.64
C ARG A 454 -2.49 -12.11 13.95
N GLY A 455 -2.23 -12.91 14.97
CA GLY A 455 -1.66 -12.43 16.22
C GLY A 455 -0.22 -11.93 16.04
N VAL A 456 0.60 -12.69 15.32
CA VAL A 456 1.97 -12.27 14.98
C VAL A 456 1.96 -10.97 14.17
N ALA A 457 1.04 -10.80 13.21
CA ALA A 457 0.93 -9.56 12.45
C ALA A 457 0.58 -8.36 13.34
N VAL A 458 -0.33 -8.51 14.31
CA VAL A 458 -0.65 -7.43 15.27
C VAL A 458 0.56 -7.12 16.15
N LEU A 459 1.25 -8.15 16.65
CA LEU A 459 2.45 -7.98 17.48
C LEU A 459 3.58 -7.30 16.70
N GLU A 460 3.81 -7.71 15.45
CA GLU A 460 4.80 -7.14 14.55
C GLU A 460 4.50 -5.66 14.27
N ARG A 461 3.24 -5.32 13.95
CA ARG A 461 2.84 -3.92 13.73
C ARG A 461 2.92 -3.07 15.00
N LEU A 462 2.51 -3.62 16.14
CA LEU A 462 2.60 -2.95 17.44
C LEU A 462 4.06 -2.71 17.82
N ALA A 463 4.94 -3.69 17.65
CA ALA A 463 6.37 -3.55 17.91
C ALA A 463 7.03 -2.49 17.02
N ALA A 464 6.68 -2.45 15.73
CA ALA A 464 7.16 -1.42 14.82
C ALA A 464 6.75 -0.01 15.30
N ARG A 465 5.48 0.16 15.69
CA ARG A 465 4.96 1.45 16.20
C ARG A 465 5.55 1.84 17.56
N LEU A 466 5.77 0.88 18.45
CA LEU A 466 6.42 1.10 19.76
C LEU A 466 7.90 1.47 19.60
N THR A 467 8.56 0.96 18.56
CA THR A 467 9.96 1.35 18.24
C THR A 467 10.02 2.80 17.74
N GLU A 468 9.04 3.23 16.95
CA GLU A 468 8.93 4.60 16.44
C GLU A 468 8.48 5.60 17.52
N ARG A 469 7.59 5.16 18.42
CA ARG A 469 7.02 5.95 19.52
C ARG A 469 7.11 5.13 20.83
N PRO A 470 8.28 5.09 21.49
CA PRO A 470 8.44 4.34 22.75
C PRO A 470 7.47 4.83 23.82
N PRO A 471 6.84 3.92 24.59
CA PRO A 471 5.92 4.31 25.66
C PRO A 471 6.69 4.94 26.82
N ALA A 472 6.06 5.90 27.51
CA ALA A 472 6.65 6.60 28.66
C ALA A 472 6.71 5.75 29.94
N TRP A 473 6.03 4.59 29.97
CA TRP A 473 5.94 3.69 31.12
C TRP A 473 6.07 2.22 30.68
N PRO A 474 6.27 1.30 31.64
CA PRO A 474 6.34 -0.13 31.34
C PRO A 474 5.08 -0.68 30.67
N VAL A 475 5.27 -1.48 29.62
CA VAL A 475 4.20 -2.20 28.91
C VAL A 475 4.50 -3.70 28.94
N GLU A 476 3.56 -4.51 29.43
CA GLU A 476 3.61 -5.96 29.36
C GLU A 476 2.59 -6.49 28.33
N ILE A 477 3.06 -7.26 27.36
CA ILE A 477 2.21 -7.93 26.38
C ILE A 477 2.22 -9.43 26.67
N LEU A 478 1.07 -9.98 27.04
CA LEU A 478 0.89 -11.42 27.22
C LEU A 478 0.56 -12.05 25.86
N ALA A 479 1.50 -12.79 25.28
CA ALA A 479 1.32 -13.50 24.00
C ALA A 479 0.90 -14.94 24.27
N LEU A 480 -0.39 -15.24 24.11
CA LEU A 480 -1.05 -16.46 24.61
C LEU A 480 -1.47 -17.38 23.46
N ASP A 481 -1.05 -18.65 23.48
CA ASP A 481 -1.52 -19.66 22.52
C ASP A 481 -1.68 -21.04 23.15
N ALA A 482 -2.71 -21.79 22.74
CA ALA A 482 -3.02 -23.09 23.32
C ALA A 482 -2.10 -24.22 22.82
N VAL A 483 -1.47 -24.06 21.65
CA VAL A 483 -0.67 -25.13 21.03
C VAL A 483 0.80 -24.73 20.96
N GLU A 484 1.12 -23.67 20.22
CA GLU A 484 2.50 -23.23 20.02
C GLU A 484 2.51 -21.70 19.87
N VAL A 485 3.29 -21.03 20.73
CA VAL A 485 3.37 -19.57 20.71
C VAL A 485 4.24 -19.12 19.53
N GLY A 486 3.71 -18.19 18.73
CA GLY A 486 4.37 -17.59 17.57
C GLY A 486 3.95 -18.19 16.22
N CYS A 487 3.30 -19.36 16.17
CA CYS A 487 2.80 -19.94 14.92
C CYS A 487 1.38 -20.54 15.04
N GLY A 488 0.94 -20.88 16.26
CA GLY A 488 -0.38 -21.43 16.54
C GLY A 488 -0.58 -22.86 16.01
N ARG A 489 -1.79 -23.39 16.25
CA ARG A 489 -2.15 -24.79 15.94
C ARG A 489 -1.91 -25.23 14.49
N ILE A 490 -2.35 -24.43 13.52
CA ILE A 490 -2.38 -24.81 12.10
C ILE A 490 -0.99 -24.82 11.46
N TRP A 491 -0.07 -24.03 12.00
CA TRP A 491 1.29 -23.87 11.48
C TRP A 491 2.33 -24.33 12.50
N ARG A 492 1.96 -25.26 13.39
CA ARG A 492 2.90 -25.83 14.36
C ARG A 492 4.11 -26.46 13.65
N THR A 493 5.27 -26.35 14.28
CA THR A 493 6.57 -26.64 13.67
C THR A 493 6.87 -28.13 13.52
N ASP A 494 6.12 -28.99 14.21
CA ASP A 494 6.27 -30.45 14.26
C ASP A 494 5.43 -31.21 13.23
N GLN A 495 4.81 -30.50 12.27
CA GLN A 495 3.99 -31.14 11.24
C GLN A 495 4.84 -31.93 10.23
N PRO A 496 4.29 -33.01 9.63
CA PRO A 496 4.96 -33.72 8.56
C PRO A 496 5.24 -32.83 7.34
N GLU A 497 6.42 -32.97 6.73
CA GLU A 497 6.85 -32.10 5.62
C GLU A 497 6.06 -32.32 4.31
N TYR A 498 5.37 -33.47 4.18
CA TYR A 498 4.50 -33.73 3.04
C TYR A 498 3.22 -32.88 3.05
N LEU A 499 2.91 -32.16 4.14
CA LEU A 499 1.82 -31.19 4.19
C LEU A 499 2.33 -29.86 3.63
N LEU A 500 1.82 -29.46 2.47
CA LEU A 500 2.31 -28.30 1.73
C LEU A 500 1.41 -27.08 1.91
N MET A 501 2.01 -25.90 1.78
CA MET A 501 1.29 -24.67 1.48
C MET A 501 0.73 -24.70 0.05
N ASN A 502 -0.28 -23.89 -0.20
CA ASN A 502 -0.86 -23.67 -1.53
C ASN A 502 -0.60 -22.26 -2.09
N THR A 503 0.34 -21.52 -1.48
CA THR A 503 0.81 -20.21 -1.93
C THR A 503 2.31 -20.32 -2.19
N PRO A 504 2.84 -19.81 -3.32
CA PRO A 504 4.27 -19.77 -3.59
C PRO A 504 5.03 -19.07 -2.45
N ALA A 505 6.19 -19.61 -2.05
CA ALA A 505 6.93 -19.12 -0.89
C ALA A 505 7.36 -17.65 -1.01
N GLY A 506 7.73 -17.20 -2.20
CA GLY A 506 8.09 -15.82 -2.50
C GLY A 506 6.91 -14.85 -2.42
N GLU A 507 5.66 -15.31 -2.53
CA GLU A 507 4.47 -14.46 -2.34
C GLU A 507 4.03 -14.35 -0.87
N VAL A 508 4.79 -14.93 0.07
CA VAL A 508 4.46 -14.99 1.50
C VAL A 508 5.44 -14.16 2.33
N THR A 509 4.93 -13.24 3.14
CA THR A 509 5.72 -12.56 4.18
C THR A 509 4.88 -12.30 5.43
N MET A 510 5.57 -12.21 6.56
CA MET A 510 5.02 -11.80 7.85
C MET A 510 5.63 -10.49 8.38
N PHE A 511 6.63 -9.93 7.69
CA PHE A 511 7.12 -8.59 7.95
C PHE A 511 6.29 -7.55 7.21
N SER A 512 6.01 -6.43 7.88
CA SER A 512 5.29 -5.31 7.28
C SER A 512 6.16 -4.45 6.36
N GLY A 513 7.43 -4.77 6.15
CA GLY A 513 8.25 -4.12 5.13
C GLY A 513 9.30 -5.08 4.57
N PRO A 514 9.86 -4.77 3.39
CA PRO A 514 10.93 -5.56 2.79
C PRO A 514 12.18 -5.56 3.70
N PRO A 515 13.09 -6.52 3.52
CA PRO A 515 14.39 -6.47 4.20
C PRO A 515 15.16 -5.18 3.80
N ASP A 516 15.94 -4.65 4.73
CA ASP A 516 16.86 -3.54 4.49
C ASP A 516 18.30 -3.93 4.92
N ASP A 517 19.25 -2.99 4.85
CA ASP A 517 20.66 -3.25 5.22
C ASP A 517 20.85 -3.54 6.72
N GLY A 518 19.80 -3.40 7.54
CA GLY A 518 19.82 -3.77 8.94
C GLY A 518 19.40 -5.22 9.18
N PRO A 519 19.59 -5.74 10.41
CA PRO A 519 19.05 -7.04 10.77
C PRO A 519 17.51 -7.04 10.65
N PRO A 520 16.89 -8.19 10.35
CA PRO A 520 15.45 -8.36 10.40
C PRO A 520 14.88 -7.88 11.73
N ARG A 521 13.72 -7.23 11.68
CA ARG A 521 13.00 -6.65 12.84
C ARG A 521 11.56 -6.33 12.46
N ALA A 522 10.75 -5.95 13.44
CA ALA A 522 9.42 -5.40 13.15
C ALA A 522 9.51 -4.24 12.13
N GLY A 523 8.73 -4.30 11.07
CA GLY A 523 8.73 -3.35 9.96
C GLY A 523 9.69 -3.63 8.81
N ALA A 524 10.62 -4.59 8.94
CA ALA A 524 11.58 -4.91 7.87
C ALA A 524 12.17 -6.33 8.02
N GLY A 525 11.93 -7.20 7.05
CA GLY A 525 12.55 -8.53 7.04
C GLY A 525 12.20 -9.37 5.81
N PRO A 526 12.86 -10.53 5.64
CA PRO A 526 12.74 -11.35 4.44
C PRO A 526 11.35 -11.98 4.32
N SER A 527 10.88 -12.15 3.08
CA SER A 527 9.80 -13.06 2.73
C SER A 527 10.13 -14.52 3.09
N LEU A 528 9.14 -15.40 3.11
CA LEU A 528 9.36 -16.83 3.34
C LEU A 528 10.30 -17.43 2.30
N GLY A 529 10.15 -17.05 1.02
CA GLY A 529 11.03 -17.52 -0.06
C GLY A 529 12.49 -17.12 0.15
N GLU A 530 12.74 -15.86 0.48
CA GLU A 530 14.09 -15.35 0.77
C GLU A 530 14.68 -16.01 2.02
N TRP A 531 13.88 -16.16 3.08
CA TRP A 531 14.32 -16.81 4.31
C TRP A 531 14.62 -18.30 4.08
N TRP A 532 13.78 -19.01 3.33
CA TRP A 532 13.98 -20.43 3.02
C TRP A 532 15.30 -20.64 2.24
N GLN A 533 15.55 -19.82 1.22
CA GLN A 533 16.83 -19.85 0.49
C GLN A 533 18.03 -19.60 1.39
N ALA A 534 17.91 -18.72 2.38
CA ALA A 534 19.00 -18.42 3.30
C ALA A 534 19.30 -19.57 4.28
N VAL A 535 18.27 -20.26 4.77
CA VAL A 535 18.43 -21.34 5.77
C VAL A 535 18.64 -22.73 5.16
N ASP A 536 18.22 -22.94 3.92
CA ASP A 536 18.42 -24.17 3.15
C ASP A 536 18.70 -23.86 1.67
N PRO A 537 19.91 -23.42 1.32
CA PRO A 537 20.26 -23.05 -0.06
C PRO A 537 20.12 -24.18 -1.08
N ALA A 538 20.14 -25.45 -0.63
CA ALA A 538 20.07 -26.61 -1.50
C ALA A 538 18.63 -26.90 -1.98
N HIS A 539 17.62 -26.64 -1.14
CA HIS A 539 16.22 -26.95 -1.43
C HIS A 539 15.29 -25.74 -1.42
N GLY A 540 15.80 -24.55 -1.08
CA GLY A 540 15.04 -23.30 -1.04
C GLY A 540 14.56 -22.85 -2.42
N ASP A 541 13.25 -22.94 -2.67
CA ASP A 541 12.62 -22.49 -3.91
C ASP A 541 11.57 -21.40 -3.63
N PRO A 542 11.87 -20.11 -3.93
CA PRO A 542 10.92 -19.01 -3.79
C PRO A 542 9.69 -19.14 -4.68
N ASN A 543 9.76 -19.85 -5.81
CA ASN A 543 8.60 -20.12 -6.65
C ASN A 543 7.91 -21.44 -6.28
N GLY A 544 8.54 -22.22 -5.39
CA GLY A 544 8.06 -23.46 -4.86
C GLY A 544 7.01 -23.29 -3.75
N TYR A 545 6.51 -24.42 -3.27
CA TYR A 545 5.49 -24.47 -2.23
C TYR A 545 6.08 -25.11 -0.98
N ALA A 546 6.34 -24.28 0.03
CA ALA A 546 6.94 -24.70 1.28
C ALA A 546 6.07 -25.73 2.03
N PRO A 547 6.68 -26.70 2.73
CA PRO A 547 6.01 -27.44 3.79
C PRO A 547 5.37 -26.52 4.83
N ARG A 548 4.22 -26.89 5.39
CA ARG A 548 3.55 -26.10 6.44
C ARG A 548 4.42 -25.95 7.69
N ALA A 549 5.15 -27.00 8.06
CA ALA A 549 6.11 -26.97 9.17
C ALA A 549 7.22 -25.94 8.94
N LEU A 550 7.72 -25.81 7.69
CA LEU A 550 8.71 -24.81 7.33
C LEU A 550 8.15 -23.38 7.47
N TYR A 551 6.91 -23.15 7.05
CA TYR A 551 6.25 -21.85 7.31
C TYR A 551 6.02 -21.59 8.80
N GLY A 552 5.73 -22.64 9.58
CA GLY A 552 5.72 -22.58 11.04
C GLY A 552 7.04 -22.10 11.63
N ARG A 553 8.16 -22.65 11.15
CA ARG A 553 9.51 -22.23 11.55
C ARG A 553 9.77 -20.76 11.17
N TYR A 554 9.34 -20.33 9.99
CA TYR A 554 9.41 -18.92 9.58
C TYR A 554 8.57 -18.00 10.48
N LEU A 555 7.32 -18.37 10.80
CA LEU A 555 6.48 -17.62 11.73
C LEU A 555 7.14 -17.48 13.10
N ARG A 556 7.73 -18.57 13.60
CA ARG A 556 8.47 -18.56 14.86
C ARG A 556 9.68 -17.66 14.81
N GLN A 557 10.46 -17.72 13.72
CA GLN A 557 11.59 -16.83 13.50
C GLN A 557 11.16 -15.36 13.48
N VAL A 558 10.05 -15.03 12.80
CA VAL A 558 9.50 -13.66 12.77
C VAL A 558 9.09 -13.22 14.17
N PHE A 559 8.41 -14.08 14.92
CA PHE A 559 8.03 -13.81 16.31
C PHE A 559 9.26 -13.50 17.17
N ASP A 560 10.26 -14.39 17.18
CA ASP A 560 11.48 -14.20 17.97
C ASP A 560 12.27 -12.95 17.54
N THR A 561 12.28 -12.65 16.23
CA THR A 561 12.87 -11.42 15.65
C THR A 561 12.16 -10.16 16.15
N VAL A 562 10.82 -10.16 16.20
CA VAL A 562 10.03 -9.04 16.73
C VAL A 562 10.32 -8.83 18.21
N LEU A 563 10.39 -9.90 19.00
CA LEU A 563 10.68 -9.86 20.43
C LEU A 563 12.07 -9.27 20.72
N ALA A 564 13.07 -9.65 19.94
CA ALA A 564 14.44 -9.16 20.09
C ALA A 564 14.59 -7.65 19.77
N GLY A 565 13.68 -7.08 18.98
CA GLY A 565 13.70 -5.69 18.54
C GLY A 565 12.89 -4.70 19.40
N LEU A 566 12.29 -5.14 20.51
CA LEU A 566 11.42 -4.28 21.33
C LEU A 566 12.20 -3.22 22.13
N PRO A 567 11.65 -2.01 22.31
CA PRO A 567 12.27 -0.98 23.14
C PRO A 567 12.21 -1.37 24.62
N ALA A 568 13.18 -0.89 25.42
CA ALA A 568 13.37 -1.25 26.83
C ALA A 568 12.11 -1.23 27.75
N PRO A 569 11.16 -0.28 27.65
CA PRO A 569 9.97 -0.29 28.50
C PRO A 569 8.95 -1.37 28.13
N VAL A 570 9.12 -2.08 27.01
CA VAL A 570 8.17 -3.09 26.53
C VAL A 570 8.70 -4.49 26.77
N ARG A 571 7.87 -5.35 27.39
CA ARG A 571 8.16 -6.77 27.58
C ARG A 571 7.03 -7.60 26.99
N VAL A 572 7.38 -8.58 26.17
CA VAL A 572 6.43 -9.63 25.76
C VAL A 572 6.68 -10.85 26.62
N ARG A 573 5.62 -11.42 27.20
CA ARG A 573 5.64 -12.69 27.91
C ARG A 573 4.91 -13.76 27.09
N PRO A 574 5.63 -14.63 26.38
CA PRO A 574 5.05 -15.79 25.70
C PRO A 574 4.52 -16.79 26.73
N VAL A 575 3.27 -17.22 26.60
CA VAL A 575 2.69 -18.25 27.48
C VAL A 575 1.91 -19.25 26.64
N ARG A 576 2.34 -20.50 26.68
CA ARG A 576 1.56 -21.60 26.12
C ARG A 576 0.44 -21.92 27.09
N THR A 577 -0.76 -21.47 26.78
CA THR A 577 -1.94 -21.62 27.63
C THR A 577 -3.23 -21.54 26.83
N ARG A 578 -4.25 -22.28 27.27
CA ARG A 578 -5.61 -22.12 26.77
C ARG A 578 -6.38 -21.15 27.66
N VAL A 579 -6.66 -19.96 27.13
CA VAL A 579 -7.58 -19.01 27.76
C VAL A 579 -8.98 -19.61 27.83
N ARG A 580 -9.57 -19.62 29.03
CA ARG A 580 -10.87 -20.27 29.29
C ARG A 580 -12.00 -19.26 29.45
N SER A 581 -11.74 -18.11 30.03
CA SER A 581 -12.74 -17.07 30.26
C SER A 581 -12.10 -15.68 30.15
N LEU A 582 -12.96 -14.70 29.87
CA LEU A 582 -12.65 -13.29 29.90
C LEU A 582 -13.86 -12.56 30.48
N THR A 583 -13.67 -11.87 31.61
CA THR A 583 -14.74 -11.19 32.36
C THR A 583 -14.27 -9.80 32.81
N ARG A 584 -15.19 -8.93 33.23
CA ARG A 584 -14.81 -7.64 33.84
C ARG A 584 -14.43 -7.87 35.30
N SER A 585 -13.30 -7.30 35.72
CA SER A 585 -12.93 -7.24 37.13
C SER A 585 -13.78 -6.16 37.84
N PRO A 586 -13.88 -6.19 39.18
CA PRO A 586 -14.56 -5.13 39.95
C PRO A 586 -14.00 -3.72 39.70
N ALA A 587 -12.71 -3.62 39.32
CA ALA A 587 -12.04 -2.37 38.99
C ALA A 587 -12.25 -1.93 37.51
N GLY A 588 -13.05 -2.67 36.74
CA GLY A 588 -13.37 -2.36 35.34
C GLY A 588 -12.37 -2.88 34.30
N ALA A 589 -11.22 -3.45 34.70
CA ALA A 589 -10.27 -4.08 33.79
C ALA A 589 -10.79 -5.44 33.26
N TRP A 590 -10.14 -5.99 32.25
CA TRP A 590 -10.43 -7.36 31.79
C TRP A 590 -9.69 -8.37 32.65
N ARG A 591 -10.40 -9.30 33.28
CA ARG A 591 -9.82 -10.46 33.95
C ARG A 591 -9.81 -11.66 33.02
N LEU A 592 -8.61 -12.10 32.67
CA LEU A 592 -8.35 -13.28 31.84
C LEU A 592 -8.07 -14.49 32.73
N GLU A 593 -8.74 -15.61 32.50
CA GLU A 593 -8.46 -16.85 33.22
C GLU A 593 -7.89 -17.95 32.33
N SER A 594 -6.84 -18.60 32.85
CA SER A 594 -6.19 -19.73 32.20
C SER A 594 -5.46 -20.62 33.21
N PRO A 595 -5.21 -21.91 32.93
CA PRO A 595 -4.55 -22.80 33.87
C PRO A 595 -3.17 -22.32 34.33
N GLU A 596 -2.36 -21.80 33.39
CA GLU A 596 -0.96 -21.43 33.62
C GLU A 596 -0.83 -20.06 34.29
N LEU A 597 -1.84 -19.19 34.15
CA LEU A 597 -1.80 -17.83 34.71
C LEU A 597 -2.74 -17.60 35.89
N GLY A 598 -3.63 -18.55 36.18
CA GLY A 598 -4.75 -18.30 37.09
C GLY A 598 -5.65 -17.20 36.51
N GLY A 599 -5.90 -16.14 37.30
CA GLY A 599 -6.61 -14.93 36.86
C GLY A 599 -5.68 -13.72 36.78
N VAL A 600 -5.59 -13.09 35.61
CA VAL A 600 -4.75 -11.91 35.38
C VAL A 600 -5.59 -10.77 34.83
N ASP A 601 -5.48 -9.60 35.46
CA ASP A 601 -6.12 -8.38 34.99
C ASP A 601 -5.27 -7.71 33.91
N VAL A 602 -5.91 -7.33 32.80
CA VAL A 602 -5.32 -6.70 31.61
C VAL A 602 -6.18 -5.51 31.15
N ASP A 603 -5.55 -4.51 30.55
CA ASP A 603 -6.21 -3.27 30.13
C ASP A 603 -6.85 -3.38 28.74
N ARG A 604 -6.23 -4.16 27.85
CA ARG A 604 -6.65 -4.35 26.45
C ARG A 604 -6.51 -5.80 26.04
N VAL A 605 -7.42 -6.28 25.19
CA VAL A 605 -7.42 -7.67 24.72
C VAL A 605 -7.58 -7.75 23.21
N VAL A 606 -6.63 -8.39 22.54
CA VAL A 606 -6.69 -8.70 21.11
C VAL A 606 -6.97 -10.18 20.95
N LEU A 607 -8.11 -10.53 20.35
CA LEU A 607 -8.53 -11.90 20.07
C LEU A 607 -8.30 -12.23 18.58
N THR A 608 -7.34 -13.11 18.32
CA THR A 608 -6.98 -13.59 16.97
C THR A 608 -7.01 -15.13 16.89
N THR A 609 -7.97 -15.74 17.57
CA THR A 609 -8.12 -17.20 17.61
C THR A 609 -8.30 -17.78 16.19
N GLY A 610 -7.71 -18.94 15.95
CA GLY A 610 -7.66 -19.58 14.63
C GLY A 610 -8.93 -20.39 14.29
N HIS A 611 -8.74 -21.47 13.52
CA HIS A 611 -9.83 -22.37 13.15
C HIS A 611 -10.50 -22.97 14.39
N ALA A 612 -11.81 -22.72 14.51
CA ALA A 612 -12.66 -23.37 15.50
C ALA A 612 -13.04 -24.78 15.05
N SER A 613 -13.54 -25.58 16.00
CA SER A 613 -14.17 -26.88 15.74
C SER A 613 -15.63 -26.85 16.19
N PRO A 614 -16.54 -26.14 15.47
CA PRO A 614 -17.92 -25.96 15.89
C PRO A 614 -18.66 -27.30 15.95
N GLU A 615 -19.64 -27.41 16.84
CA GLU A 615 -20.52 -28.58 16.92
C GLU A 615 -21.13 -28.92 15.55
N PRO A 616 -21.13 -30.22 15.19
CA PRO A 616 -21.59 -30.65 13.88
C PRO A 616 -23.10 -30.41 13.76
N ASP A 617 -23.56 -30.00 12.58
CA ASP A 617 -24.96 -29.79 12.25
C ASP A 617 -25.39 -30.62 11.03
N GLY A 618 -26.69 -30.71 10.79
CA GLY A 618 -27.26 -31.33 9.60
C GLY A 618 -26.71 -32.72 9.28
N GLU A 619 -26.13 -32.87 8.09
CA GLU A 619 -25.54 -34.12 7.60
C GLU A 619 -24.36 -34.60 8.47
N HIS A 620 -23.48 -33.68 8.91
CA HIS A 620 -22.34 -34.02 9.77
C HIS A 620 -22.78 -34.60 11.12
N ALA A 621 -23.85 -34.07 11.70
CA ALA A 621 -24.41 -34.59 12.94
C ALA A 621 -24.97 -36.02 12.76
N ARG A 622 -25.60 -36.30 11.61
CA ARG A 622 -26.11 -37.64 11.28
C ARG A 622 -24.97 -38.65 11.13
N LEU A 623 -23.90 -38.27 10.44
CA LEU A 623 -22.70 -39.10 10.28
C LEU A 623 -22.05 -39.39 11.64
N ALA A 624 -21.84 -38.35 12.47
CA ALA A 624 -21.29 -38.52 13.81
C ALA A 624 -22.16 -39.43 14.70
N ALA A 625 -23.49 -39.26 14.65
CA ALA A 625 -24.42 -40.07 15.44
C ALA A 625 -24.45 -41.55 14.99
N PHE A 626 -24.30 -41.83 13.69
CA PHE A 626 -24.19 -43.20 13.20
C PHE A 626 -22.94 -43.90 13.75
N ALA A 627 -21.78 -43.23 13.68
CA ALA A 627 -20.52 -43.74 14.21
C ALA A 627 -20.58 -43.98 15.73
N ALA A 628 -21.17 -43.05 16.48
CA ALA A 628 -21.29 -43.15 17.94
C ALA A 628 -22.12 -44.37 18.38
N ARG A 629 -23.13 -44.78 17.59
CA ARG A 629 -23.93 -45.98 17.87
C ARG A 629 -23.23 -47.29 17.47
N ARG A 630 -22.13 -47.22 16.71
CA ARG A 630 -21.46 -48.39 16.12
C ARG A 630 -19.94 -48.24 16.20
N PRO A 631 -19.30 -48.71 17.28
CA PRO A 631 -17.85 -48.59 17.45
C PRO A 631 -17.00 -49.18 16.30
N GLY A 632 -17.53 -50.18 15.58
CA GLY A 632 -16.89 -50.76 14.40
C GLY A 632 -16.93 -49.89 13.14
N ALA A 633 -17.81 -48.87 13.08
CA ALA A 633 -17.92 -47.93 11.97
C ALA A 633 -17.07 -46.68 12.25
N ARG A 634 -15.76 -46.77 11.95
CA ARG A 634 -14.82 -45.68 12.26
C ARG A 634 -15.14 -44.43 11.43
N TYR A 635 -15.23 -43.29 12.12
CA TYR A 635 -15.44 -41.96 11.52
C TYR A 635 -14.37 -40.98 11.98
N VAL A 636 -13.61 -40.44 11.04
CA VAL A 636 -12.66 -39.35 11.25
C VAL A 636 -13.35 -38.04 10.87
N ARG A 637 -13.61 -37.22 11.88
CA ARG A 637 -14.30 -35.94 11.74
C ARG A 637 -13.44 -34.91 11.01
N ALA A 638 -14.10 -34.01 10.28
CA ALA A 638 -13.56 -32.81 9.68
C ALA A 638 -12.74 -31.95 10.66
N ASP A 639 -11.48 -31.69 10.30
CA ASP A 639 -10.53 -30.79 10.95
C ASP A 639 -9.33 -30.50 10.01
N SER A 640 -8.24 -29.91 10.51
CA SER A 640 -6.94 -29.92 9.84
C SER A 640 -6.43 -31.36 9.72
N ALA A 641 -5.94 -31.76 8.54
CA ALA A 641 -5.42 -33.10 8.32
C ALA A 641 -4.27 -33.48 9.28
N ALA A 642 -3.50 -32.50 9.75
CA ALA A 642 -2.46 -32.71 10.76
C ALA A 642 -2.99 -33.10 12.15
N ASP A 643 -4.26 -32.85 12.43
CA ASP A 643 -4.93 -33.13 13.71
C ASP A 643 -5.93 -34.28 13.62
N MET A 644 -6.19 -34.77 12.41
CA MET A 644 -7.07 -35.91 12.20
C MET A 644 -6.36 -37.20 12.64
N ALA A 645 -7.10 -38.11 13.27
CA ALA A 645 -6.64 -39.44 13.65
C ALA A 645 -6.56 -40.37 12.42
N LEU A 646 -5.79 -39.99 11.41
CA LEU A 646 -5.61 -40.72 10.15
C LEU A 646 -4.73 -41.97 10.33
N ASP A 647 -3.82 -41.94 11.30
CA ASP A 647 -2.92 -43.06 11.60
C ASP A 647 -3.65 -44.29 12.14
N ASP A 648 -4.81 -44.06 12.76
CA ASP A 648 -5.66 -45.13 13.31
C ASP A 648 -6.27 -46.00 12.20
N LEU A 649 -6.39 -45.49 10.97
CA LEU A 649 -7.01 -46.23 9.86
C LEU A 649 -6.16 -47.46 9.48
N PRO A 650 -6.76 -48.68 9.42
CA PRO A 650 -5.99 -49.90 9.13
C PRO A 650 -5.47 -49.95 7.69
N ALA A 651 -4.29 -50.53 7.50
CA ALA A 651 -3.77 -50.86 6.17
C ALA A 651 -4.75 -51.78 5.42
N GLY A 652 -4.87 -51.59 4.10
CA GLY A 652 -5.75 -52.38 3.24
C GLY A 652 -7.26 -52.14 3.43
N SER A 653 -7.67 -51.31 4.39
CA SER A 653 -9.08 -50.97 4.57
C SER A 653 -9.63 -50.11 3.44
N VAL A 654 -10.93 -50.21 3.16
CA VAL A 654 -11.61 -49.34 2.18
C VAL A 654 -12.11 -48.09 2.90
N VAL A 655 -11.49 -46.96 2.63
CA VAL A 655 -11.75 -45.69 3.33
C VAL A 655 -12.49 -44.73 2.43
N GLY A 656 -13.70 -44.34 2.83
CA GLY A 656 -14.44 -43.26 2.18
C GLY A 656 -13.86 -41.90 2.54
N VAL A 657 -13.68 -41.01 1.56
CA VAL A 657 -13.20 -39.64 1.78
C VAL A 657 -14.20 -38.64 1.20
N LEU A 658 -14.86 -37.87 2.07
CA LEU A 658 -15.82 -36.85 1.66
C LEU A 658 -15.14 -35.50 1.44
N GLY A 659 -15.26 -34.99 0.22
CA GLY A 659 -14.69 -33.73 -0.22
C GLY A 659 -13.42 -33.94 -1.03
N LEU A 660 -13.31 -33.18 -2.12
CA LEU A 660 -12.16 -33.16 -3.03
C LEU A 660 -11.53 -31.75 -3.11
N GLY A 661 -11.60 -31.01 -1.99
CA GLY A 661 -11.03 -29.66 -1.84
C GLY A 661 -9.53 -29.68 -1.51
N LEU A 662 -8.97 -28.54 -1.06
CA LEU A 662 -7.54 -28.47 -0.73
C LEU A 662 -7.11 -29.46 0.36
N SER A 663 -7.93 -29.63 1.40
CA SER A 663 -7.69 -30.56 2.51
C SER A 663 -7.72 -32.04 2.11
N PHE A 664 -8.36 -32.38 0.98
CA PHE A 664 -8.30 -33.75 0.44
C PHE A 664 -6.86 -34.15 0.11
N TYR A 665 -6.07 -33.24 -0.47
CA TYR A 665 -4.68 -33.54 -0.81
C TYR A 665 -3.80 -33.79 0.41
N ASP A 666 -4.13 -33.18 1.55
CA ASP A 666 -3.42 -33.43 2.81
C ASP A 666 -3.79 -34.81 3.38
N VAL A 667 -5.08 -35.17 3.38
CA VAL A 667 -5.56 -36.51 3.76
C VAL A 667 -4.94 -37.58 2.84
N MET A 668 -4.95 -37.33 1.53
CA MET A 668 -4.33 -38.18 0.52
C MET A 668 -2.85 -38.37 0.82
N ALA A 669 -2.10 -37.29 1.06
CA ALA A 669 -0.67 -37.37 1.35
C ALA A 669 -0.38 -38.12 2.66
N ALA A 670 -1.17 -37.88 3.72
CA ALA A 670 -1.03 -38.59 4.99
C ALA A 670 -1.29 -40.10 4.86
N LEU A 671 -2.28 -40.50 4.04
CA LEU A 671 -2.63 -41.90 3.83
C LEU A 671 -1.83 -42.61 2.74
N THR A 672 -0.89 -41.92 2.10
CA THR A 672 0.01 -42.47 1.07
C THR A 672 1.47 -42.30 1.48
N VAL A 673 2.01 -41.10 1.30
CA VAL A 673 3.38 -40.73 1.72
C VAL A 673 3.57 -40.93 3.22
N GLY A 674 2.60 -40.51 4.05
CA GLY A 674 2.65 -40.74 5.49
C GLY A 674 2.59 -42.23 5.89
N ARG A 675 2.15 -43.10 4.98
CA ARG A 675 2.21 -44.57 5.13
C ARG A 675 3.47 -45.18 4.51
N GLY A 676 4.37 -44.38 3.95
CA GLY A 676 5.67 -44.81 3.43
C GLY A 676 5.70 -45.09 1.93
N GLY A 677 4.60 -44.88 1.20
CA GLY A 677 4.61 -44.96 -0.25
C GLY A 677 5.37 -43.79 -0.90
N ARG A 678 5.79 -43.99 -2.14
CA ARG A 678 6.72 -43.07 -2.83
C ARG A 678 6.19 -42.68 -4.21
N PHE A 679 6.47 -41.43 -4.60
CA PHE A 679 6.21 -40.97 -5.96
C PHE A 679 7.55 -40.85 -6.69
N GLU A 680 7.70 -41.55 -7.80
CA GLU A 680 8.87 -41.49 -8.67
C GLU A 680 8.55 -40.73 -9.95
N ALA A 681 9.55 -40.02 -10.49
CA ALA A 681 9.42 -39.37 -11.78
C ALA A 681 9.26 -40.42 -12.89
N ALA A 682 8.27 -40.25 -13.77
CA ALA A 682 8.02 -41.14 -14.89
C ALA A 682 7.52 -40.34 -16.10
N GLY A 683 8.38 -40.15 -17.11
CA GLY A 683 8.04 -39.38 -18.30
C GLY A 683 7.65 -37.93 -17.97
N ASP A 684 6.46 -37.52 -18.39
CA ASP A 684 5.84 -36.21 -18.12
C ASP A 684 5.00 -36.17 -16.82
N GLY A 685 5.07 -37.22 -15.99
CA GLY A 685 4.27 -37.34 -14.77
C GLY A 685 4.97 -38.10 -13.63
N LEU A 686 4.15 -38.74 -12.79
CA LEU A 686 4.58 -39.49 -11.62
C LEU A 686 4.08 -40.93 -11.68
N ARG A 687 4.90 -41.87 -11.19
CA ARG A 687 4.50 -43.24 -10.86
C ARG A 687 4.45 -43.39 -9.34
N TYR A 688 3.41 -44.04 -8.82
CA TYR A 688 3.30 -44.31 -7.39
C TYR A 688 3.78 -45.73 -7.06
N GLU A 689 4.63 -45.85 -6.05
CA GLU A 689 5.08 -47.11 -5.46
C GLU A 689 4.45 -47.30 -4.08
N PRO A 690 3.46 -48.21 -3.94
CA PRO A 690 2.83 -48.48 -2.66
C PRO A 690 3.79 -49.14 -1.67
N SER A 691 3.69 -48.78 -0.38
CA SER A 691 4.41 -49.48 0.68
C SER A 691 3.67 -50.73 1.21
N GLY A 692 2.41 -50.91 0.82
CA GLY A 692 1.52 -51.97 1.33
C GLY A 692 0.83 -51.63 2.66
N ARG A 693 0.96 -50.38 3.13
CA ARG A 693 0.36 -49.89 4.39
C ARG A 693 -0.80 -48.92 4.14
N GLU A 694 -1.03 -48.57 2.88
CA GLU A 694 -2.07 -47.68 2.43
C GLU A 694 -3.45 -48.34 2.55
N PRO A 695 -4.50 -47.56 2.89
CA PRO A 695 -5.87 -47.97 2.60
C PRO A 695 -6.20 -47.78 1.11
N LEU A 696 -7.28 -48.42 0.65
CA LEU A 696 -7.93 -48.05 -0.61
C LEU A 696 -8.78 -46.80 -0.37
N LEU A 697 -8.43 -45.69 -1.01
CA LEU A 697 -9.16 -44.43 -0.90
C LEU A 697 -10.32 -44.38 -1.89
N VAL A 698 -11.54 -44.23 -1.38
CA VAL A 698 -12.76 -44.02 -2.17
C VAL A 698 -13.27 -42.60 -1.92
N ALA A 699 -12.89 -41.67 -2.78
CA ALA A 699 -13.16 -40.25 -2.57
C ALA A 699 -14.33 -39.73 -3.43
N GLY A 700 -15.08 -38.78 -2.89
CA GLY A 700 -16.28 -38.26 -3.54
C GLY A 700 -16.59 -36.83 -3.17
N SER A 701 -17.22 -36.10 -4.08
CA SER A 701 -17.68 -34.72 -3.84
C SER A 701 -18.90 -34.38 -4.70
N ARG A 702 -19.45 -33.18 -4.48
CA ARG A 702 -20.54 -32.65 -5.33
C ARG A 702 -20.10 -32.45 -6.79
N SER A 703 -18.86 -32.02 -7.04
CA SER A 703 -18.34 -31.82 -8.41
C SER A 703 -17.88 -33.12 -9.06
N GLY A 704 -17.50 -34.12 -8.25
CA GLY A 704 -16.89 -35.38 -8.68
C GLY A 704 -15.39 -35.26 -8.98
N VAL A 705 -14.87 -34.04 -9.16
CA VAL A 705 -13.52 -33.76 -9.62
C VAL A 705 -12.70 -33.06 -8.52
N PRO A 706 -11.40 -33.41 -8.34
CA PRO A 706 -10.47 -32.66 -7.48
C PRO A 706 -10.34 -31.20 -7.89
N VAL A 707 -10.13 -30.30 -6.91
CA VAL A 707 -9.95 -28.87 -7.25
C VAL A 707 -8.74 -28.67 -8.16
N PRO A 708 -8.86 -27.82 -9.21
CA PRO A 708 -7.84 -27.65 -10.25
C PRO A 708 -6.53 -27.06 -9.70
N ALA A 709 -5.41 -27.39 -10.35
CA ALA A 709 -4.10 -26.83 -10.00
C ALA A 709 -4.05 -25.33 -10.23
N ARG A 710 -3.20 -24.65 -9.46
CA ARG A 710 -2.80 -23.29 -9.80
C ARG A 710 -1.96 -23.27 -11.07
N GLY A 711 -2.10 -22.18 -11.84
CA GLY A 711 -1.15 -21.88 -12.90
C GLY A 711 0.25 -21.71 -12.34
N ARG A 712 1.26 -22.14 -13.10
CA ARG A 712 2.68 -21.87 -12.83
C ARG A 712 2.83 -20.39 -12.50
N ASN A 713 3.44 -20.09 -11.35
CA ASN A 713 3.58 -18.72 -10.92
C ASN A 713 4.60 -17.99 -11.81
N GLN A 714 4.17 -16.89 -12.41
CA GLN A 714 4.97 -15.99 -13.25
C GLN A 714 4.92 -14.55 -12.74
N LYS A 715 4.12 -14.30 -11.70
CA LYS A 715 4.01 -12.99 -11.05
C LYS A 715 5.16 -12.85 -10.06
N PRO A 716 5.89 -11.72 -10.06
CA PRO A 716 6.89 -11.47 -9.05
C PRO A 716 6.26 -11.39 -7.64
N PRO A 717 7.06 -11.64 -6.57
CA PRO A 717 6.64 -11.54 -5.17
C PRO A 717 5.80 -10.30 -4.83
N ASP A 718 6.16 -9.15 -5.37
CA ASP A 718 5.58 -7.84 -5.09
C ASP A 718 4.51 -7.39 -6.11
N HIS A 719 4.07 -8.29 -7.00
CA HIS A 719 3.09 -7.97 -8.03
C HIS A 719 1.79 -7.40 -7.45
N VAL A 720 1.39 -6.23 -7.95
CA VAL A 720 0.13 -5.56 -7.63
C VAL A 720 -0.75 -5.52 -8.87
N TYR A 721 -1.88 -6.21 -8.82
CA TYR A 721 -2.91 -6.12 -9.84
C TYR A 721 -3.73 -4.84 -9.65
N VAL A 722 -3.95 -4.09 -10.74
CA VAL A 722 -4.79 -2.90 -10.76
C VAL A 722 -6.02 -3.18 -11.63
N PRO A 723 -7.21 -3.39 -11.04
CA PRO A 723 -8.40 -3.66 -11.82
C PRO A 723 -8.86 -2.41 -12.57
N LEU A 724 -9.34 -2.59 -13.81
CA LEU A 724 -9.80 -1.49 -14.68
C LEU A 724 -11.32 -1.33 -14.64
N LEU A 725 -12.05 -2.43 -14.62
CA LEU A 725 -13.52 -2.47 -14.64
C LEU A 725 -14.07 -2.69 -13.24
N PHE A 726 -13.58 -3.72 -12.53
CA PHE A 726 -14.04 -4.08 -11.19
C PHE A 726 -13.24 -3.34 -10.11
N THR A 727 -13.53 -2.03 -9.94
CA THR A 727 -12.73 -1.14 -9.07
C THR A 727 -13.37 -0.89 -7.70
N ARG A 728 -12.54 -0.55 -6.70
CA ARG A 728 -13.01 -0.12 -5.36
C ARG A 728 -13.94 1.08 -5.44
N SER A 729 -13.65 2.04 -6.31
CA SER A 729 -14.47 3.27 -6.47
C SER A 729 -15.89 2.93 -6.96
N ARG A 730 -15.99 2.01 -7.93
CA ARG A 730 -17.27 1.54 -8.47
C ARG A 730 -18.09 0.86 -7.38
N MET A 731 -17.51 -0.07 -6.63
CA MET A 731 -18.20 -0.77 -5.54
C MET A 731 -18.61 0.16 -4.39
N ARG A 732 -17.77 1.13 -4.02
CA ARG A 732 -18.13 2.17 -3.02
C ARG A 732 -19.31 3.01 -3.49
N THR A 733 -19.30 3.42 -4.76
CA THR A 733 -20.37 4.23 -5.35
C THR A 733 -21.69 3.46 -5.40
N ALA A 734 -21.64 2.18 -5.79
CA ALA A 734 -22.81 1.31 -5.79
C ALA A 734 -23.40 1.18 -4.37
N ARG A 735 -22.56 0.92 -3.35
CA ARG A 735 -22.99 0.78 -1.95
C ARG A 735 -23.65 2.02 -1.35
N ARG A 736 -23.38 3.23 -1.88
CA ARG A 736 -24.05 4.46 -1.41
C ARG A 736 -25.55 4.45 -1.66
N ARG A 737 -26.05 3.61 -2.57
CA ARG A 737 -27.47 3.44 -2.88
C ARG A 737 -28.18 2.46 -1.93
N GLY A 738 -27.43 1.77 -1.07
CA GLY A 738 -27.92 0.73 -0.17
C GLY A 738 -27.21 -0.62 -0.37
N PRO A 739 -27.67 -1.67 0.33
CA PRO A 739 -27.14 -3.03 0.17
C PRO A 739 -27.33 -3.53 -1.27
N LEU A 740 -26.29 -4.17 -1.81
CA LEU A 740 -26.22 -4.63 -3.19
C LEU A 740 -26.86 -6.01 -3.36
N ASP A 741 -27.27 -6.32 -4.59
CA ASP A 741 -27.45 -7.69 -5.05
C ASP A 741 -26.17 -8.16 -5.75
N PHE A 742 -25.57 -9.25 -5.28
CA PHE A 742 -24.33 -9.78 -5.82
C PHE A 742 -24.43 -10.15 -7.31
N ARG A 743 -25.52 -10.82 -7.73
CA ARG A 743 -25.69 -11.29 -9.11
C ARG A 743 -25.91 -10.15 -10.09
N ARG A 744 -26.64 -9.12 -9.66
CA ARG A 744 -26.97 -7.97 -10.51
C ARG A 744 -25.90 -6.88 -10.46
N ASP A 745 -25.40 -6.54 -9.28
CA ASP A 745 -24.63 -5.32 -9.06
C ASP A 745 -23.11 -5.56 -8.97
N VAL A 746 -22.66 -6.80 -8.69
CA VAL A 746 -21.24 -7.12 -8.42
C VAL A 746 -20.66 -8.10 -9.45
N GLU A 747 -21.30 -9.26 -9.63
CA GLU A 747 -20.82 -10.35 -10.47
C GLU A 747 -20.57 -9.95 -11.94
N PRO A 748 -21.41 -9.14 -12.61
CA PRO A 748 -21.17 -8.76 -14.00
C PRO A 748 -19.86 -8.01 -14.18
N TRP A 749 -19.50 -7.13 -13.23
CA TRP A 749 -18.25 -6.40 -13.24
C TRP A 749 -17.04 -7.29 -12.94
N LEU A 750 -17.18 -8.22 -11.99
CA LEU A 750 -16.14 -9.20 -11.68
C LEU A 750 -15.85 -10.07 -12.92
N LEU A 751 -16.89 -10.60 -13.56
CA LEU A 751 -16.74 -11.43 -14.74
C LEU A 751 -16.20 -10.63 -15.94
N ALA A 752 -16.59 -9.36 -16.10
CA ALA A 752 -16.02 -8.49 -17.13
C ALA A 752 -14.52 -8.25 -16.90
N GLU A 753 -14.07 -8.07 -15.66
CA GLU A 753 -12.64 -7.98 -15.33
C GLU A 753 -11.89 -9.28 -15.66
N MET A 754 -12.50 -10.44 -15.37
CA MET A 754 -11.92 -11.74 -15.73
C MET A 754 -11.87 -11.95 -17.25
N ASP A 755 -12.92 -11.58 -17.98
CA ASP A 755 -12.96 -11.63 -19.44
C ASP A 755 -11.92 -10.67 -20.05
N LEU A 756 -11.69 -9.50 -19.42
CA LEU A 756 -10.66 -8.55 -19.83
C LEU A 756 -9.27 -9.19 -19.75
N VAL A 757 -8.96 -9.88 -18.65
CA VAL A 757 -7.69 -10.62 -18.51
C VAL A 757 -7.62 -11.79 -19.49
N HIS A 758 -8.71 -12.53 -19.66
CA HIS A 758 -8.78 -13.69 -20.55
C HIS A 758 -8.46 -13.32 -22.01
N HIS A 759 -9.22 -12.37 -22.56
CA HIS A 759 -9.05 -11.90 -23.92
C HIS A 759 -7.77 -11.07 -24.09
N GLY A 760 -7.43 -10.23 -23.11
CA GLY A 760 -6.21 -9.43 -23.13
C GLY A 760 -4.95 -10.28 -23.15
N THR A 761 -4.93 -11.41 -22.43
CA THR A 761 -3.83 -12.38 -22.44
C THR A 761 -3.71 -13.06 -23.79
N ALA A 762 -4.81 -13.46 -24.41
CA ALA A 762 -4.80 -14.05 -25.76
C ALA A 762 -4.34 -13.05 -26.83
N LEU A 763 -4.82 -11.80 -26.77
CA LEU A 763 -4.37 -10.72 -27.65
C LEU A 763 -2.88 -10.44 -27.47
N ARG A 764 -2.38 -10.42 -26.23
CA ARG A 764 -0.94 -10.25 -25.95
C ARG A 764 -0.10 -11.35 -26.58
N ARG A 765 -0.58 -12.60 -26.55
CA ARG A 765 0.12 -13.73 -27.17
C ARG A 765 0.21 -13.60 -28.69
N LEU A 766 -0.85 -13.14 -29.34
CA LEU A 766 -0.90 -13.02 -30.81
C LEU A 766 -0.18 -11.78 -31.33
N TYR A 767 -0.32 -10.65 -30.63
CA TYR A 767 0.03 -9.33 -31.15
C TYR A 767 0.96 -8.52 -30.24
N GLY A 768 1.41 -9.08 -29.11
CA GLY A 768 2.33 -8.43 -28.19
C GLY A 768 1.66 -7.45 -27.22
N LYS A 769 2.49 -6.80 -26.39
CA LYS A 769 2.04 -5.96 -25.26
C LYS A 769 1.25 -4.70 -25.67
N GLN A 770 1.52 -4.14 -26.85
CA GLN A 770 0.80 -2.95 -27.32
C GLN A 770 -0.68 -3.23 -27.60
N ALA A 771 -1.01 -4.43 -28.08
CA ALA A 771 -2.39 -4.81 -28.36
C ALA A 771 -3.25 -4.90 -27.10
N VAL A 772 -2.69 -5.38 -25.98
CA VAL A 772 -3.42 -5.42 -24.70
C VAL A 772 -3.63 -4.02 -24.12
N THR A 773 -2.67 -3.10 -24.28
CA THR A 773 -2.85 -1.68 -23.90
C THR A 773 -4.00 -1.05 -24.67
N LEU A 774 -3.99 -1.14 -26.01
CA LEU A 774 -5.07 -0.63 -26.86
C LEU A 774 -6.42 -1.27 -26.54
N PHE A 775 -6.43 -2.58 -26.25
CA PHE A 775 -7.63 -3.30 -25.83
C PHE A 775 -8.20 -2.74 -24.52
N HIS A 776 -7.35 -2.56 -23.51
CA HIS A 776 -7.76 -1.99 -22.22
C HIS A 776 -8.31 -0.56 -22.36
N GLU A 777 -7.67 0.28 -23.18
CA GLU A 777 -8.14 1.64 -23.49
C GLU A 777 -9.54 1.59 -24.12
N ARG A 778 -9.72 0.83 -25.22
CA ARG A 778 -11.00 0.72 -25.92
C ARG A 778 -12.12 0.17 -25.04
N VAL A 779 -11.85 -0.84 -24.22
CA VAL A 779 -12.86 -1.38 -23.30
C VAL A 779 -13.24 -0.32 -22.28
N THR A 780 -12.28 0.39 -21.68
CA THR A 780 -12.56 1.39 -20.64
C THR A 780 -13.37 2.58 -21.19
N GLU A 781 -13.13 2.99 -22.44
CA GLU A 781 -13.88 4.05 -23.12
C GLU A 781 -15.30 3.64 -23.49
N THR A 782 -15.53 2.36 -23.81
CA THR A 782 -16.78 1.88 -24.40
C THR A 782 -17.64 1.02 -23.48
N VAL A 783 -17.17 0.72 -22.25
CA VAL A 783 -17.86 -0.22 -21.35
C VAL A 783 -19.25 0.30 -20.98
N ASP A 784 -20.26 -0.47 -21.38
CA ASP A 784 -21.65 -0.26 -21.00
C ASP A 784 -21.89 -0.81 -19.57
N PRO A 785 -22.41 0.00 -18.63
CA PRO A 785 -22.76 -0.48 -17.30
C PRO A 785 -23.85 -1.56 -17.25
N THR A 786 -24.68 -1.69 -18.29
CA THR A 786 -25.78 -2.66 -18.35
C THR A 786 -25.31 -4.06 -18.72
N ASP A 787 -24.30 -4.18 -19.59
CA ASP A 787 -23.64 -5.44 -19.92
C ASP A 787 -22.13 -5.23 -20.14
N PRO A 788 -21.35 -5.14 -19.05
CA PRO A 788 -19.92 -4.87 -19.16
C PRO A 788 -19.14 -6.04 -19.80
N ARG A 789 -19.68 -7.26 -19.80
CA ARG A 789 -19.02 -8.43 -20.39
C ARG A 789 -19.10 -8.40 -21.90
N ALA A 790 -20.28 -8.10 -22.46
CA ALA A 790 -20.47 -7.98 -23.90
C ALA A 790 -19.53 -6.93 -24.50
N ALA A 791 -19.34 -5.80 -23.80
CA ALA A 791 -18.39 -4.76 -24.23
C ALA A 791 -16.95 -5.30 -24.34
N VAL A 792 -16.47 -6.06 -23.36
CA VAL A 792 -15.13 -6.68 -23.38
C VAL A 792 -14.97 -7.63 -24.57
N VAL A 793 -15.92 -8.54 -24.75
CA VAL A 793 -15.88 -9.55 -25.82
C VAL A 793 -15.91 -8.90 -27.20
N GLU A 794 -16.77 -7.90 -27.39
CA GLU A 794 -16.90 -7.18 -28.66
C GLU A 794 -15.60 -6.43 -29.01
N GLN A 795 -14.96 -5.75 -28.05
CA GLN A 795 -13.69 -5.08 -28.32
C GLN A 795 -12.57 -6.07 -28.62
N ALA A 796 -12.54 -7.23 -27.95
CA ALA A 796 -11.56 -8.27 -28.26
C ALA A 796 -11.72 -8.76 -29.70
N ARG A 797 -12.97 -9.00 -30.14
CA ARG A 797 -13.30 -9.39 -31.52
C ARG A 797 -12.89 -8.33 -32.53
N ARG A 798 -13.15 -7.03 -32.25
CA ARG A 798 -12.78 -5.91 -33.12
C ARG A 798 -11.26 -5.76 -33.31
N LEU A 799 -10.47 -6.20 -32.33
CA LEU A 799 -9.01 -6.20 -32.39
C LEU A 799 -8.42 -7.49 -32.99
N GLY A 800 -9.26 -8.35 -33.60
CA GLY A 800 -8.80 -9.61 -34.19
C GLY A 800 -8.48 -10.69 -33.15
N GLY A 801 -8.99 -10.56 -31.92
CA GLY A 801 -8.84 -11.58 -30.89
C GLY A 801 -9.46 -12.92 -31.29
N PRO A 802 -8.91 -14.06 -30.84
CA PRO A 802 -9.43 -15.37 -31.17
C PRO A 802 -10.79 -15.58 -30.51
N ALA A 803 -11.63 -16.42 -31.11
CA ALA A 803 -12.89 -16.86 -30.53
C ALA A 803 -12.61 -17.80 -29.34
N LEU A 804 -12.50 -17.22 -28.14
CA LEU A 804 -12.31 -17.97 -26.90
C LEU A 804 -13.65 -18.43 -26.33
N PRO A 805 -13.74 -19.64 -25.75
CA PRO A 805 -14.90 -20.04 -24.97
C PRO A 805 -15.14 -19.09 -23.79
N ALA A 806 -16.41 -18.77 -23.51
CA ALA A 806 -16.76 -17.96 -22.36
C ALA A 806 -16.27 -18.58 -21.03
N LEU A 807 -15.82 -17.73 -20.11
CA LEU A 807 -15.48 -18.18 -18.75
C LEU A 807 -16.75 -18.42 -17.93
N ASP A 808 -17.30 -19.62 -18.05
CA ASP A 808 -18.39 -20.10 -17.20
C ASP A 808 -17.82 -20.74 -15.91
N LEU A 809 -17.82 -19.97 -14.82
CA LEU A 809 -17.28 -20.42 -13.54
C LEU A 809 -18.08 -21.61 -12.95
N PRO A 810 -19.43 -21.60 -12.92
CA PRO A 810 -20.20 -22.77 -12.53
C PRO A 810 -19.84 -24.04 -13.33
N ALA A 811 -19.76 -23.96 -14.65
CA ALA A 811 -19.44 -25.10 -15.50
C ALA A 811 -18.01 -25.61 -15.24
N ARG A 812 -17.03 -24.71 -15.05
CA ARG A 812 -15.65 -25.08 -14.71
C ARG A 812 -15.53 -25.71 -13.32
N ALA A 813 -16.30 -25.25 -12.33
CA ALA A 813 -16.29 -25.83 -10.99
C ALA A 813 -17.05 -27.17 -10.90
N ARG A 814 -17.97 -27.44 -11.84
CA ARG A 814 -18.75 -28.68 -11.92
C ARG A 814 -18.83 -29.20 -13.36
N PRO A 815 -17.70 -29.63 -13.96
CA PRO A 815 -17.59 -29.97 -15.38
C PRO A 815 -18.40 -31.21 -15.79
N PHE A 816 -18.89 -31.97 -14.80
CA PHE A 816 -19.67 -33.19 -15.01
C PHE A 816 -21.11 -33.09 -14.52
N ALA A 817 -21.60 -31.90 -14.18
CA ALA A 817 -22.99 -31.70 -13.79
C ALA A 817 -23.94 -32.24 -14.90
N GLY A 818 -24.90 -33.09 -14.51
CA GLY A 818 -25.89 -33.66 -15.42
C GLY A 818 -25.41 -34.79 -16.36
N ARG A 819 -24.11 -35.13 -16.37
CA ARG A 819 -23.56 -36.22 -17.20
C ARG A 819 -23.70 -37.58 -16.52
N ARG A 820 -24.11 -38.63 -17.25
CA ARG A 820 -24.17 -40.01 -16.74
C ARG A 820 -23.02 -40.85 -17.30
N PHE A 821 -22.51 -41.78 -16.50
CA PHE A 821 -21.40 -42.66 -16.84
C PHE A 821 -21.81 -44.13 -16.66
N GLY A 822 -21.45 -44.97 -17.64
CA GLY A 822 -21.85 -46.38 -17.68
C GLY A 822 -21.11 -47.29 -16.70
N SER A 823 -19.97 -46.86 -16.15
CA SER A 823 -19.21 -47.58 -15.12
C SER A 823 -18.25 -46.65 -14.38
N PRO A 824 -17.70 -47.06 -13.22
CA PRO A 824 -16.64 -46.32 -12.53
C PRO A 824 -15.38 -46.10 -13.40
N GLU A 825 -14.99 -47.08 -14.20
CA GLU A 825 -13.81 -47.00 -15.09
C GLU A 825 -14.03 -46.01 -16.24
N ALA A 826 -15.25 -45.95 -16.79
CA ALA A 826 -15.61 -44.93 -17.77
C ALA A 826 -15.54 -43.53 -17.16
N TYR A 827 -15.95 -43.37 -15.90
CA TYR A 827 -15.82 -42.12 -15.17
C TYR A 827 -14.35 -41.75 -14.90
N HIS A 828 -13.53 -42.68 -14.41
CA HIS A 828 -12.12 -42.44 -14.10
C HIS A 828 -11.32 -41.99 -15.32
N ARG A 829 -11.55 -42.58 -16.50
CA ARG A 829 -10.91 -42.13 -17.75
C ARG A 829 -11.22 -40.65 -18.04
N VAL A 830 -12.50 -40.27 -17.98
CA VAL A 830 -12.93 -38.88 -18.26
C VAL A 830 -12.38 -37.90 -17.23
N VAL A 831 -12.30 -38.30 -15.96
CA VAL A 831 -11.74 -37.48 -14.88
C VAL A 831 -10.23 -37.30 -15.08
N ALA A 832 -9.50 -38.35 -15.46
CA ALA A 832 -8.07 -38.30 -15.72
C ALA A 832 -7.76 -37.36 -16.89
N ASP A 833 -8.53 -37.44 -17.98
CA ASP A 833 -8.39 -36.53 -19.12
C ASP A 833 -8.72 -35.07 -18.78
N HIS A 834 -9.65 -34.84 -17.84
CA HIS A 834 -9.91 -33.51 -17.34
C HIS A 834 -8.75 -32.97 -16.50
N VAL A 835 -8.18 -33.78 -15.61
CA VAL A 835 -7.01 -33.42 -14.80
C VAL A 835 -5.79 -33.14 -15.68
N ARG A 836 -5.54 -33.93 -16.72
CA ARG A 836 -4.45 -33.70 -17.69
C ARG A 836 -4.61 -32.38 -18.43
N ARG A 837 -5.83 -32.03 -18.87
CA ARG A 837 -6.10 -30.73 -19.50
C ARG A 837 -5.89 -29.57 -18.54
N ASP A 838 -6.33 -29.71 -17.29
CA ASP A 838 -6.10 -28.69 -16.26
C ASP A 838 -4.61 -28.48 -15.97
N LEU A 839 -3.82 -29.56 -15.95
CA LEU A 839 -2.36 -29.49 -15.82
C LEU A 839 -1.71 -28.79 -17.02
N ALA A 840 -2.18 -29.04 -18.25
CA ALA A 840 -1.71 -28.32 -19.43
C ALA A 840 -2.02 -26.81 -19.34
N GLU A 841 -3.24 -26.43 -18.97
CA GLU A 841 -3.61 -25.03 -18.71
C GLU A 841 -2.74 -24.44 -17.57
N ALA A 842 -2.42 -25.24 -16.54
CA ALA A 842 -1.57 -24.82 -15.43
C ALA A 842 -0.12 -24.56 -15.86
N GLU A 843 0.43 -25.34 -16.79
CA GLU A 843 1.79 -25.16 -17.32
C GLU A 843 1.93 -23.84 -18.08
N GLU A 844 0.88 -23.41 -18.77
CA GLU A 844 0.86 -22.12 -19.46
C GLU A 844 1.01 -20.92 -18.51
N GLY A 845 0.74 -21.10 -17.21
CA GLY A 845 1.04 -20.13 -16.16
C GLY A 845 -0.04 -19.07 -15.89
N ASN A 846 0.12 -18.35 -14.77
CA ASN A 846 -0.84 -17.35 -14.29
C ASN A 846 -0.68 -15.94 -14.87
N VAL A 847 0.22 -15.77 -15.84
CA VAL A 847 0.36 -14.54 -16.63
C VAL A 847 0.14 -14.85 -18.09
N ASP A 848 0.80 -15.88 -18.62
CA ASP A 848 0.73 -16.19 -20.04
C ASP A 848 -0.48 -17.03 -20.41
N GLY A 849 -0.92 -17.97 -19.57
CA GLY A 849 -2.13 -18.80 -19.79
C GLY A 849 -3.43 -18.00 -19.67
N PRO A 850 -4.24 -17.83 -20.75
CA PRO A 850 -5.48 -17.05 -20.70
C PRO A 850 -6.43 -17.52 -19.60
N VAL A 851 -6.60 -18.84 -19.45
CA VAL A 851 -7.52 -19.41 -18.46
C VAL A 851 -7.00 -19.21 -17.04
N LYS A 852 -5.76 -19.60 -16.75
CA LYS A 852 -5.21 -19.52 -15.39
C LYS A 852 -4.94 -18.08 -14.96
N ALA A 853 -4.57 -17.18 -15.88
CA ALA A 853 -4.47 -15.76 -15.61
C ALA A 853 -5.83 -15.16 -15.20
N ALA A 854 -6.89 -15.47 -15.94
CA ALA A 854 -8.23 -14.99 -15.63
C ALA A 854 -8.79 -15.57 -14.32
N LEU A 855 -8.53 -16.85 -14.01
CA LEU A 855 -8.92 -17.43 -12.71
C LEU A 855 -8.12 -16.83 -11.55
N ASP A 856 -6.84 -16.47 -11.74
CA ASP A 856 -6.04 -15.81 -10.72
C ASP A 856 -6.53 -14.38 -10.41
N THR A 857 -7.27 -13.74 -11.32
CA THR A 857 -7.95 -12.46 -11.07
C THR A 857 -8.88 -12.53 -9.85
N LEU A 858 -9.54 -13.67 -9.59
CA LEU A 858 -10.37 -13.85 -8.39
C LEU A 858 -9.59 -13.65 -7.09
N ARG A 859 -8.29 -13.96 -7.09
CA ARG A 859 -7.37 -13.70 -5.97
C ARG A 859 -6.95 -12.24 -5.93
N ASP A 860 -6.60 -11.70 -7.09
CA ASP A 860 -6.10 -10.33 -7.24
C ASP A 860 -7.14 -9.28 -6.81
N VAL A 861 -8.43 -9.50 -7.09
CA VAL A 861 -9.50 -8.55 -6.80
C VAL A 861 -10.25 -8.82 -5.49
N ARG A 862 -9.77 -9.73 -4.62
CA ARG A 862 -10.40 -10.03 -3.31
C ARG A 862 -10.64 -8.77 -2.49
N ALA A 863 -9.69 -7.84 -2.53
CA ALA A 863 -9.78 -6.58 -1.80
C ALA A 863 -10.81 -5.59 -2.37
N VAL A 864 -11.31 -5.81 -3.59
CA VAL A 864 -12.47 -5.12 -4.17
C VAL A 864 -13.77 -5.84 -3.80
N LEU A 865 -13.80 -7.17 -3.86
CA LEU A 865 -14.94 -7.98 -3.42
C LEU A 865 -15.32 -7.68 -1.96
N ARG A 866 -14.34 -7.59 -1.05
CA ARG A 866 -14.57 -7.18 0.36
C ARG A 866 -15.24 -5.82 0.49
N VAL A 867 -14.89 -4.86 -0.37
CA VAL A 867 -15.55 -3.54 -0.39
C VAL A 867 -17.05 -3.69 -0.71
N ALA A 868 -17.44 -4.67 -1.53
CA ALA A 868 -18.83 -4.92 -1.86
C ALA A 868 -19.58 -5.71 -0.78
N VAL A 869 -18.95 -6.70 -0.14
CA VAL A 869 -19.68 -7.68 0.70
C VAL A 869 -19.56 -7.48 2.22
N ASP A 870 -18.46 -6.90 2.72
CA ASP A 870 -18.20 -6.81 4.15
C ASP A 870 -19.25 -5.92 4.88
N HIS A 871 -19.55 -6.29 6.13
CA HIS A 871 -20.46 -5.56 7.02
C HIS A 871 -21.86 -5.34 6.43
N GLY A 872 -22.45 -6.39 5.83
CA GLY A 872 -23.80 -6.31 5.27
C GLY A 872 -23.87 -5.46 4.00
N GLY A 873 -22.79 -5.44 3.21
CA GLY A 873 -22.76 -4.73 1.92
C GLY A 873 -23.72 -5.32 0.87
N LEU A 874 -24.15 -6.56 1.06
CA LEU A 874 -25.20 -7.23 0.27
C LEU A 874 -26.54 -7.27 1.02
N THR A 875 -27.65 -7.37 0.30
CA THR A 875 -28.95 -7.73 0.90
C THR A 875 -28.86 -9.10 1.61
N ALA A 876 -29.72 -9.37 2.59
CA ALA A 876 -29.67 -10.62 3.35
C ALA A 876 -29.86 -11.87 2.46
N ALA A 877 -30.76 -11.79 1.48
CA ALA A 877 -30.98 -12.86 0.50
C ALA A 877 -29.75 -13.06 -0.38
N SER A 878 -29.18 -11.97 -0.92
CA SER A 878 -28.02 -12.05 -1.79
C SER A 878 -26.74 -12.46 -1.05
N HIS A 879 -26.58 -12.08 0.22
CA HIS A 879 -25.49 -12.57 1.07
C HIS A 879 -25.58 -14.09 1.28
N ARG A 880 -26.79 -14.64 1.50
CA ARG A 880 -27.00 -16.09 1.58
C ARG A 880 -26.58 -16.79 0.28
N GLU A 881 -26.99 -16.24 -0.86
CA GLU A 881 -26.62 -16.78 -2.17
C GLU A 881 -25.11 -16.68 -2.43
N PHE A 882 -24.49 -15.56 -2.11
CA PHE A 882 -23.05 -15.36 -2.22
C PHE A 882 -22.27 -16.45 -1.47
N LEU A 883 -22.64 -16.72 -0.21
CA LEU A 883 -21.99 -17.76 0.60
C LEU A 883 -22.31 -19.18 0.10
N ALA A 884 -23.53 -19.44 -0.34
CA ALA A 884 -23.97 -20.79 -0.73
C ALA A 884 -23.52 -21.21 -2.15
N SER A 885 -23.45 -20.24 -3.07
CA SER A 885 -23.29 -20.49 -4.51
C SER A 885 -21.95 -19.97 -5.04
N PHE A 886 -21.62 -18.70 -4.79
CA PHE A 886 -20.42 -18.09 -5.37
C PHE A 886 -19.13 -18.51 -4.64
N VAL A 887 -19.10 -18.41 -3.30
CA VAL A 887 -17.89 -18.70 -2.51
C VAL A 887 -17.33 -20.11 -2.75
N PRO A 888 -18.13 -21.19 -2.84
CA PRO A 888 -17.61 -22.51 -3.15
C PRO A 888 -16.98 -22.60 -4.55
N VAL A 889 -17.58 -21.94 -5.55
CA VAL A 889 -17.08 -21.90 -6.93
C VAL A 889 -15.76 -21.11 -6.99
N ALA A 890 -15.75 -19.90 -6.46
CA ALA A 890 -14.56 -19.04 -6.45
C ALA A 890 -13.40 -19.67 -5.67
N SER A 891 -13.69 -20.35 -4.55
CA SER A 891 -12.67 -21.03 -3.75
C SER A 891 -12.08 -22.24 -4.50
N ALA A 892 -12.93 -23.03 -5.18
CA ALA A 892 -12.47 -24.15 -5.99
C ALA A 892 -11.55 -23.71 -7.14
N LEU A 893 -11.87 -22.59 -7.81
CA LEU A 893 -11.15 -22.14 -9.00
C LEU A 893 -9.91 -21.27 -8.71
N SER A 894 -9.86 -20.56 -7.58
CA SER A 894 -8.79 -19.57 -7.30
C SER A 894 -7.76 -20.02 -6.26
N ALA A 895 -8.05 -21.02 -5.43
CA ALA A 895 -7.19 -21.39 -4.31
C ALA A 895 -6.20 -22.52 -4.63
N GLY A 896 -6.40 -23.23 -5.74
CA GLY A 896 -5.85 -24.54 -6.15
C GLY A 896 -4.50 -25.00 -5.60
N PRO A 897 -4.26 -26.33 -5.52
CA PRO A 897 -3.01 -26.87 -5.02
C PRO A 897 -1.84 -26.64 -5.99
N PRO A 898 -0.60 -26.92 -5.55
CA PRO A 898 0.53 -27.10 -6.44
C PRO A 898 0.26 -28.19 -7.50
N ARG A 899 0.80 -28.03 -8.72
CA ARG A 899 0.63 -28.99 -9.83
C ARG A 899 0.99 -30.43 -9.45
N VAL A 900 2.03 -30.63 -8.63
CA VAL A 900 2.46 -31.95 -8.15
C VAL A 900 1.31 -32.73 -7.50
N ARG A 901 0.34 -32.08 -6.85
CA ARG A 901 -0.81 -32.75 -6.25
C ARG A 901 -1.73 -33.41 -7.27
N LEU A 902 -1.88 -32.83 -8.45
CA LEU A 902 -2.71 -33.40 -9.52
C LEU A 902 -1.96 -34.53 -10.24
N HIS A 903 -0.63 -34.43 -10.40
CA HIS A 903 0.17 -35.56 -10.84
C HIS A 903 0.09 -36.74 -9.85
N GLN A 904 0.08 -36.46 -8.53
CA GLN A 904 -0.12 -37.48 -7.50
C GLN A 904 -1.51 -38.14 -7.61
N VAL A 905 -2.57 -37.37 -7.90
CA VAL A 905 -3.91 -37.94 -8.15
C VAL A 905 -3.88 -38.90 -9.33
N LEU A 906 -3.29 -38.52 -10.47
CA LEU A 906 -3.19 -39.39 -11.64
C LEU A 906 -2.43 -40.68 -11.30
N ALA A 907 -1.26 -40.55 -10.66
CA ALA A 907 -0.44 -41.70 -10.27
C ALA A 907 -1.17 -42.66 -9.31
N LEU A 908 -1.97 -42.14 -8.37
CA LEU A 908 -2.74 -42.95 -7.43
C LEU A 908 -3.97 -43.62 -8.06
N LEU A 909 -4.59 -42.97 -9.06
CA LEU A 909 -5.65 -43.59 -9.88
C LEU A 909 -5.07 -44.77 -10.66
N ASP A 910 -3.92 -44.57 -11.32
CA ASP A 910 -3.25 -45.59 -12.12
C ASP A 910 -2.76 -46.77 -11.26
N ALA A 911 -2.26 -46.50 -10.05
CA ALA A 911 -1.86 -47.51 -9.08
C ALA A 911 -3.03 -48.23 -8.38
N GLY A 912 -4.28 -47.79 -8.61
CA GLY A 912 -5.47 -48.37 -7.99
C GLY A 912 -5.62 -48.09 -6.49
N VAL A 913 -4.85 -47.17 -5.93
CA VAL A 913 -4.89 -46.75 -4.51
C VAL A 913 -5.98 -45.70 -4.27
N LEU A 914 -6.32 -44.92 -5.30
CA LEU A 914 -7.42 -43.96 -5.28
C LEU A 914 -8.52 -44.37 -6.27
N ARG A 915 -9.78 -44.25 -5.84
CA ARG A 915 -10.98 -44.36 -6.66
C ARG A 915 -11.87 -43.15 -6.43
N LEU A 916 -12.41 -42.58 -7.50
CA LEU A 916 -13.35 -41.46 -7.43
C LEU A 916 -14.78 -41.96 -7.70
N LEU A 917 -15.72 -41.67 -6.80
CA LEU A 917 -17.10 -42.18 -6.87
C LEU A 917 -17.92 -41.58 -8.02
N GLY A 918 -17.81 -40.27 -8.24
CA GLY A 918 -18.58 -39.57 -9.26
C GLY A 918 -19.13 -38.22 -8.81
N PRO A 919 -19.73 -37.44 -9.72
CA PRO A 919 -20.41 -36.21 -9.38
C PRO A 919 -21.66 -36.48 -8.54
N GLY A 920 -21.96 -35.58 -7.59
CA GLY A 920 -23.06 -35.76 -6.66
C GLY A 920 -22.88 -36.94 -5.71
N SER A 921 -21.63 -37.27 -5.36
CA SER A 921 -21.33 -38.35 -4.41
C SER A 921 -22.06 -38.13 -3.07
N VAL A 922 -22.63 -39.20 -2.53
CA VAL A 922 -23.29 -39.23 -1.22
C VAL A 922 -22.64 -40.32 -0.38
N PHE A 923 -22.43 -40.04 0.90
CA PHE A 923 -21.94 -41.01 1.87
C PHE A 923 -22.95 -41.14 3.01
N THR A 924 -23.35 -42.37 3.33
CA THR A 924 -24.30 -42.65 4.39
C THR A 924 -23.83 -43.83 5.24
N GLY A 925 -24.38 -43.94 6.45
CA GLY A 925 -24.33 -45.19 7.18
C GLY A 925 -25.34 -46.19 6.58
N ASP A 926 -24.94 -47.46 6.46
CA ASP A 926 -25.81 -48.56 6.10
C ASP A 926 -26.18 -49.33 7.37
N ASP A 927 -27.42 -49.14 7.83
CA ASP A 927 -27.91 -49.79 9.05
C ASP A 927 -27.98 -51.32 8.95
N ARG A 928 -28.08 -51.88 7.73
CA ARG A 928 -28.16 -53.33 7.50
C ARG A 928 -26.80 -54.00 7.67
N THR A 929 -25.74 -53.37 7.17
CA THR A 929 -24.37 -53.92 7.23
C THR A 929 -23.59 -53.39 8.43
N GLY A 930 -24.06 -52.32 9.07
CA GLY A 930 -23.32 -51.61 10.12
C GLY A 930 -22.10 -50.86 9.60
N ARG A 931 -21.90 -50.80 8.27
CA ARG A 931 -20.77 -50.17 7.59
C ARG A 931 -21.17 -48.83 6.97
N TRP A 932 -20.18 -48.11 6.46
CA TRP A 932 -20.41 -46.93 5.62
C TRP A 932 -20.69 -47.35 4.18
N ARG A 933 -21.45 -46.54 3.46
CA ARG A 933 -21.71 -46.70 2.03
C ARG A 933 -21.44 -45.39 1.30
N GLY A 934 -20.65 -45.47 0.24
CA GLY A 934 -20.50 -44.41 -0.76
C GLY A 934 -21.32 -44.73 -2.01
N ASP A 935 -21.91 -43.73 -2.64
CA ASP A 935 -22.66 -43.86 -3.89
C ASP A 935 -22.60 -42.57 -4.72
N ALA A 936 -22.82 -42.67 -6.03
CA ALA A 936 -22.95 -41.55 -6.94
C ALA A 936 -23.96 -41.87 -8.04
N ALA A 937 -25.14 -41.23 -7.99
CA ALA A 937 -26.25 -41.51 -8.89
C ALA A 937 -25.95 -41.27 -10.40
N GLN A 938 -24.90 -40.51 -10.71
CA GLN A 938 -24.45 -40.25 -12.06
C GLN A 938 -23.53 -41.35 -12.62
N VAL A 939 -23.10 -42.33 -11.82
CA VAL A 939 -22.18 -43.39 -12.22
C VAL A 939 -22.80 -44.75 -11.91
N SER A 940 -23.13 -45.52 -12.94
CA SER A 940 -23.65 -46.87 -12.78
C SER A 940 -22.64 -47.75 -12.05
N GLY A 941 -23.08 -48.48 -11.02
CA GLY A 941 -22.21 -49.37 -10.23
C GLY A 941 -21.25 -48.66 -9.27
N ALA A 942 -21.47 -47.39 -8.94
CA ALA A 942 -20.60 -46.66 -8.00
C ALA A 942 -20.78 -47.05 -6.52
N ALA A 943 -21.88 -47.71 -6.17
CA ALA A 943 -22.17 -48.09 -4.78
C ALA A 943 -21.10 -49.02 -4.21
N VAL A 944 -20.54 -48.65 -3.06
CA VAL A 944 -19.45 -49.41 -2.41
C VAL A 944 -19.57 -49.32 -0.89
N LEU A 945 -19.31 -50.44 -0.22
CA LEU A 945 -19.21 -50.51 1.24
C LEU A 945 -17.81 -50.11 1.69
N LEU A 946 -17.72 -49.37 2.78
CA LEU A 946 -16.48 -48.79 3.29
C LEU A 946 -16.29 -49.22 4.75
N ASP A 947 -15.04 -49.48 5.13
CA ASP A 947 -14.65 -49.88 6.49
C ASP A 947 -14.56 -48.66 7.42
N ALA A 948 -14.12 -47.53 6.88
CA ALA A 948 -14.01 -46.27 7.61
C ALA A 948 -14.37 -45.09 6.72
N PHE A 949 -14.61 -43.94 7.36
CA PHE A 949 -15.03 -42.73 6.68
C PHE A 949 -14.29 -41.50 7.23
N VAL A 950 -13.76 -40.68 6.33
CA VAL A 950 -13.04 -39.44 6.62
C VAL A 950 -13.80 -38.27 6.01
N ASP A 951 -14.20 -37.30 6.82
CA ASP A 951 -14.69 -36.03 6.32
C ASP A 951 -13.50 -35.10 6.08
N ALA A 952 -13.06 -34.97 4.83
CA ALA A 952 -11.91 -34.16 4.46
C ALA A 952 -12.28 -32.67 4.25
N ARG A 953 -13.44 -32.20 4.70
CA ARG A 953 -13.80 -30.76 4.63
C ARG A 953 -13.22 -30.00 5.82
N ILE A 954 -12.99 -28.70 5.65
CA ILE A 954 -12.67 -27.81 6.77
C ILE A 954 -13.98 -27.31 7.39
N PRO A 955 -14.19 -27.41 8.72
CA PRO A 955 -15.37 -26.89 9.38
C PRO A 955 -15.56 -25.39 9.13
N THR A 956 -16.78 -24.98 8.74
CA THR A 956 -17.15 -23.57 8.58
C THR A 956 -17.23 -22.90 9.95
N PRO A 957 -16.54 -21.77 10.19
CA PRO A 957 -16.63 -21.04 11.46
C PRO A 957 -18.07 -20.62 11.78
N ASP A 958 -18.51 -20.89 12.99
CA ASP A 958 -19.80 -20.41 13.51
C ASP A 958 -19.70 -20.27 15.03
N VAL A 959 -19.57 -19.03 15.52
CA VAL A 959 -19.40 -18.76 16.94
C VAL A 959 -20.58 -19.24 17.76
N ARG A 960 -21.77 -19.38 17.18
CA ARG A 960 -22.96 -19.88 17.89
C ARG A 960 -22.83 -21.35 18.27
N ARG A 961 -22.04 -22.12 17.51
CA ARG A 961 -21.79 -23.56 17.69
C ARG A 961 -20.37 -23.90 18.14
N ASP A 962 -19.46 -22.93 18.22
CA ASP A 962 -18.10 -23.14 18.72
C ASP A 962 -18.05 -23.51 20.23
N PRO A 963 -17.74 -24.77 20.60
CA PRO A 963 -17.81 -25.21 22.00
C PRO A 963 -16.66 -24.66 22.86
N ALA A 964 -15.70 -23.90 22.30
CA ALA A 964 -14.56 -23.38 23.04
C ALA A 964 -14.99 -22.58 24.29
N PRO A 965 -14.40 -22.84 25.48
CA PRO A 965 -14.78 -22.15 26.72
C PRO A 965 -14.75 -20.63 26.65
N LEU A 966 -13.73 -20.05 26.01
CA LEU A 966 -13.61 -18.60 25.80
C LEU A 966 -14.77 -18.05 24.96
N THR A 967 -15.09 -18.69 23.83
CA THR A 967 -16.21 -18.29 22.98
C THR A 967 -17.53 -18.36 23.75
N ARG A 968 -17.76 -19.45 24.51
CA ARG A 968 -18.96 -19.58 25.35
C ARG A 968 -19.02 -18.52 26.45
N SER A 969 -17.88 -18.18 27.06
CA SER A 969 -17.78 -17.11 28.07
C SER A 969 -18.20 -15.76 27.49
N LEU A 970 -17.63 -15.38 26.35
CA LEU A 970 -17.88 -14.09 25.70
C LEU A 970 -19.31 -13.96 25.19
N LEU A 971 -19.90 -15.04 24.67
CA LEU A 971 -21.32 -15.05 24.26
C LEU A 971 -22.26 -14.94 25.46
N ARG A 972 -22.01 -15.68 26.56
CA ARG A 972 -22.85 -15.59 27.77
C ARG A 972 -22.78 -14.21 28.43
N ALA A 973 -21.60 -13.58 28.40
CA ALA A 973 -21.42 -12.23 28.93
C ALA A 973 -21.99 -11.12 28.02
N GLY A 974 -22.53 -11.46 26.85
CA GLY A 974 -23.03 -10.49 25.88
C GLY A 974 -21.95 -9.66 25.19
N VAL A 975 -20.66 -9.94 25.44
CA VAL A 975 -19.51 -9.25 24.84
C VAL A 975 -19.38 -9.59 23.35
N TRP A 976 -19.63 -10.86 23.01
CA TRP A 976 -19.74 -11.30 21.62
C TRP A 976 -21.19 -11.47 21.21
N SER A 977 -21.51 -11.02 20.01
CA SER A 977 -22.75 -11.33 19.32
C SER A 977 -22.45 -11.83 17.90
N SER A 978 -23.35 -12.62 17.32
CA SER A 978 -23.20 -13.04 15.92
C SER A 978 -23.75 -11.97 14.98
N PHE A 979 -22.98 -11.59 13.95
CA PHE A 979 -23.39 -10.59 12.98
C PHE A 979 -24.67 -11.00 12.27
N THR A 980 -25.64 -10.09 12.27
CA THR A 980 -26.94 -10.27 11.60
C THR A 980 -27.07 -9.25 10.48
N ASN A 981 -27.03 -9.72 9.24
CA ASN A 981 -27.36 -8.90 8.08
C ASN A 981 -28.88 -8.78 7.97
N ALA A 982 -29.43 -7.59 8.23
CA ALA A 982 -30.85 -7.31 8.12
C ALA A 982 -31.10 -6.31 6.98
N SER A 983 -32.04 -6.64 6.09
CA SER A 983 -32.43 -5.80 4.94
C SER A 983 -33.93 -5.95 4.70
N ALA A 984 -34.52 -5.10 3.83
CA ALA A 984 -35.95 -5.13 3.53
C ALA A 984 -36.49 -6.51 3.06
N GLY A 985 -35.61 -7.38 2.53
CA GLY A 985 -35.93 -8.74 2.08
C GLY A 985 -35.64 -9.88 3.08
N GLY A 986 -35.32 -9.57 4.34
CA GLY A 986 -35.15 -10.58 5.40
C GLY A 986 -33.90 -10.40 6.25
N ARG A 987 -33.64 -11.39 7.12
CA ARG A 987 -32.51 -11.42 8.06
C ARG A 987 -31.66 -12.68 7.87
N LEU A 988 -30.34 -12.51 7.92
CA LEU A 988 -29.35 -13.59 7.89
C LEU A 988 -28.42 -13.45 9.09
N ARG A 989 -28.43 -14.44 9.99
CA ARG A 989 -27.41 -14.59 11.04
C ARG A 989 -26.24 -15.38 10.46
N THR A 990 -25.07 -14.76 10.41
CA THR A 990 -23.93 -15.25 9.61
C THR A 990 -23.02 -16.23 10.35
N GLY A 991 -23.03 -16.24 11.68
CA GLY A 991 -22.12 -17.07 12.49
C GLY A 991 -20.76 -16.44 12.77
N GLY A 992 -20.40 -15.32 12.13
CA GLY A 992 -19.23 -14.52 12.47
C GLY A 992 -19.47 -13.62 13.68
N VAL A 993 -18.41 -13.26 14.42
CA VAL A 993 -18.48 -12.22 15.46
C VAL A 993 -18.85 -10.89 14.81
N HIS A 994 -19.84 -10.22 15.38
CA HIS A 994 -20.19 -8.86 14.99
C HIS A 994 -19.08 -7.92 15.46
N VAL A 995 -18.43 -7.26 14.51
CA VAL A 995 -17.38 -6.26 14.79
C VAL A 995 -17.68 -4.96 14.06
N THR A 996 -17.19 -3.85 14.61
CA THR A 996 -17.16 -2.56 13.94
C THR A 996 -16.25 -2.61 12.70
N GLY A 997 -16.20 -1.51 11.93
CA GLY A 997 -15.05 -1.27 11.06
C GLY A 997 -13.74 -1.19 11.87
N ALA A 998 -12.62 -0.91 11.20
CA ALA A 998 -11.34 -0.68 11.89
C ALA A 998 -11.53 0.26 13.10
N PRO A 999 -11.06 -0.11 14.31
CA PRO A 999 -10.07 -1.16 14.60
C PRO A 999 -10.66 -2.53 15.00
N TYR A 1000 -11.91 -2.85 14.63
CA TYR A 1000 -12.55 -4.17 14.80
C TYR A 1000 -12.93 -4.53 16.25
N HIS A 1001 -13.55 -3.58 16.95
CA HIS A 1001 -14.16 -3.85 18.26
C HIS A 1001 -15.36 -4.80 18.11
N PRO A 1002 -15.53 -5.79 18.99
CA PRO A 1002 -16.74 -6.60 18.98
C PRO A 1002 -17.93 -5.73 19.40
N VAL A 1003 -19.06 -5.97 18.76
CA VAL A 1003 -20.33 -5.33 19.07
C VAL A 1003 -21.11 -6.27 19.98
N ARG A 1004 -21.41 -5.77 21.18
CA ARG A 1004 -22.14 -6.49 22.22
C ARG A 1004 -23.57 -6.80 21.81
N SER A 1005 -24.25 -7.65 22.58
CA SER A 1005 -25.65 -8.01 22.35
C SER A 1005 -26.62 -6.83 22.46
N ASP A 1006 -26.24 -5.77 23.17
CA ASP A 1006 -27.00 -4.51 23.28
C ASP A 1006 -26.73 -3.52 22.12
N GLY A 1007 -25.81 -3.85 21.20
CA GLY A 1007 -25.44 -3.03 20.06
C GLY A 1007 -24.28 -2.06 20.30
N ALA A 1008 -23.77 -1.94 21.53
CA ALA A 1008 -22.63 -1.07 21.82
C ALA A 1008 -21.28 -1.75 21.46
N PRO A 1009 -20.28 -1.02 20.94
CA PRO A 1009 -18.95 -1.55 20.73
C PRO A 1009 -18.17 -1.67 22.05
N GLU A 1010 -17.39 -2.73 22.20
CA GLU A 1010 -16.48 -2.92 23.33
C GLU A 1010 -15.08 -2.40 22.99
N GLN A 1011 -14.78 -1.17 23.39
CA GLN A 1011 -13.66 -0.37 22.86
C GLN A 1011 -12.26 -0.79 23.34
N ASP A 1012 -12.17 -1.67 24.33
CA ASP A 1012 -10.90 -2.19 24.85
C ASP A 1012 -10.65 -3.65 24.44
N LEU A 1013 -11.51 -4.21 23.59
CA LEU A 1013 -11.36 -5.53 22.98
C LEU A 1013 -11.32 -5.43 21.45
N TYR A 1014 -10.48 -6.24 20.81
CA TYR A 1014 -10.35 -6.31 19.35
C TYR A 1014 -10.52 -7.74 18.88
N VAL A 1015 -11.22 -7.96 17.77
CA VAL A 1015 -11.39 -9.30 17.19
C VAL A 1015 -10.98 -9.28 15.72
N LEU A 1016 -9.95 -10.05 15.37
CA LEU A 1016 -9.39 -10.10 14.02
C LEU A 1016 -9.16 -11.53 13.56
N GLY A 1017 -9.31 -11.79 12.26
CA GLY A 1017 -9.09 -13.11 11.65
C GLY A 1017 -10.36 -13.96 11.57
N ILE A 1018 -10.20 -15.28 11.65
CA ILE A 1018 -11.24 -16.29 11.42
C ILE A 1018 -12.52 -16.08 12.26
N PRO A 1019 -12.49 -15.58 13.51
CA PRO A 1019 -13.71 -15.35 14.29
C PRO A 1019 -14.66 -14.34 13.62
N THR A 1020 -14.14 -13.45 12.76
CA THR A 1020 -14.95 -12.48 12.01
C THR A 1020 -15.34 -12.95 10.61
N GLU A 1021 -15.01 -14.18 10.22
CA GLU A 1021 -15.46 -14.76 8.94
C GLU A 1021 -17.00 -14.73 8.86
N HIS A 1022 -17.53 -14.41 7.67
CA HIS A 1022 -18.94 -14.15 7.38
C HIS A 1022 -19.52 -12.81 7.89
N THR A 1023 -18.83 -12.11 8.80
CA THR A 1023 -19.01 -10.66 8.98
C THR A 1023 -18.17 -9.89 7.96
N ARG A 1024 -16.93 -10.34 7.84
CA ARG A 1024 -15.98 -10.00 6.78
C ARG A 1024 -15.69 -11.25 5.98
N TRP A 1025 -15.46 -11.09 4.69
CA TRP A 1025 -15.23 -12.21 3.79
C TRP A 1025 -13.75 -12.53 3.65
N PHE A 1026 -13.40 -13.82 3.70
CA PHE A 1026 -12.07 -14.34 3.40
C PHE A 1026 -11.00 -13.87 4.41
N THR A 1027 -11.30 -14.06 5.71
CA THR A 1027 -10.39 -13.72 6.82
C THR A 1027 -9.41 -14.85 7.15
N GLN A 1028 -9.59 -16.04 6.57
CA GLN A 1028 -8.71 -17.22 6.66
C GLN A 1028 -7.33 -17.06 6.00
N VAL A 1029 -7.00 -15.87 5.50
CA VAL A 1029 -5.67 -15.56 4.97
C VAL A 1029 -4.64 -15.62 6.11
N GLY A 1030 -3.64 -16.49 5.94
CA GLY A 1030 -2.60 -16.76 6.92
C GLY A 1030 -1.28 -16.06 6.66
N SER A 1031 -1.19 -15.08 5.75
CA SER A 1031 0.04 -14.35 5.41
C SER A 1031 -0.22 -13.01 4.72
N GLY A 1032 0.78 -12.13 4.74
CA GLY A 1032 0.89 -10.99 3.82
C GLY A 1032 1.59 -11.39 2.51
N ARG A 1033 1.56 -10.47 1.53
CA ARG A 1033 2.36 -10.53 0.30
C ARG A 1033 3.45 -9.45 0.37
N PRO A 1034 4.69 -9.72 -0.08
CA PRO A 1034 5.73 -8.69 -0.16
C PRO A 1034 5.29 -7.45 -0.95
N GLY A 1035 5.92 -6.30 -0.65
CA GLY A 1035 5.61 -5.03 -1.30
C GLY A 1035 4.43 -4.31 -0.64
N ARG A 1036 3.38 -4.02 -1.41
CA ARG A 1036 2.27 -3.17 -0.95
C ARG A 1036 1.41 -3.89 0.10
N TRP A 1037 1.07 -3.19 1.18
CA TRP A 1037 0.16 -3.72 2.20
C TRP A 1037 -1.22 -4.04 1.63
N GLY A 1038 -1.62 -5.30 1.79
CA GLY A 1038 -3.01 -5.70 1.70
C GLY A 1038 -3.71 -5.55 3.06
N ASP A 1039 -5.00 -5.87 3.09
CA ASP A 1039 -5.81 -5.79 4.30
C ASP A 1039 -5.30 -6.72 5.42
N PHE A 1040 -4.49 -7.76 5.12
CA PHE A 1040 -3.86 -8.59 6.17
C PHE A 1040 -3.01 -7.76 7.14
N THR A 1041 -2.08 -6.97 6.60
CA THR A 1041 -1.19 -6.07 7.35
C THR A 1041 -1.93 -4.80 7.77
N GLY A 1042 -2.77 -4.23 6.89
CA GLY A 1042 -3.53 -3.02 7.19
C GLY A 1042 -4.50 -3.18 8.37
N ASP A 1043 -5.15 -4.33 8.50
CA ASP A 1043 -6.05 -4.60 9.63
C ASP A 1043 -5.28 -4.73 10.95
N ALA A 1044 -4.13 -5.40 10.92
CA ALA A 1044 -3.26 -5.55 12.09
C ALA A 1044 -2.70 -4.19 12.53
N ASP A 1045 -2.34 -3.34 11.56
CA ASP A 1045 -1.83 -2.00 11.80
C ASP A 1045 -2.88 -1.06 12.41
N ALA A 1046 -4.15 -1.18 12.01
CA ALA A 1046 -5.23 -0.40 12.61
C ALA A 1046 -5.47 -0.77 14.09
N VAL A 1047 -5.38 -2.06 14.44
CA VAL A 1047 -5.42 -2.51 15.84
C VAL A 1047 -4.20 -1.97 16.60
N ALA A 1048 -3.00 -2.10 16.01
CA ALA A 1048 -1.77 -1.61 16.61
C ALA A 1048 -1.82 -0.09 16.86
N GLU A 1049 -2.36 0.70 15.94
CA GLU A 1049 -2.47 2.16 16.12
C GLU A 1049 -3.41 2.53 17.26
N HIS A 1050 -4.58 1.90 17.34
CA HIS A 1050 -5.51 2.17 18.44
C HIS A 1050 -4.96 1.73 19.81
N LEU A 1051 -4.12 0.67 19.85
CA LEU A 1051 -3.37 0.31 21.05
C LEU A 1051 -2.34 1.39 21.42
N MET A 1052 -1.68 2.04 20.44
CA MET A 1052 -0.78 3.16 20.69
C MET A 1052 -1.50 4.38 21.27
N GLU A 1053 -2.70 4.69 20.78
CA GLU A 1053 -3.54 5.77 21.34
C GLU A 1053 -3.87 5.52 22.82
N PHE A 1054 -4.25 4.28 23.17
CA PHE A 1054 -4.43 3.88 24.57
C PHE A 1054 -3.15 4.09 25.40
N LEU A 1055 -2.00 3.68 24.88
CA LEU A 1055 -0.70 3.87 25.53
C LEU A 1055 -0.25 5.34 25.58
N ALA A 1056 -0.88 6.26 24.86
CA ALA A 1056 -0.64 7.69 25.00
C ALA A 1056 -1.61 8.36 25.99
N GLN A 1057 -2.85 7.89 26.09
CA GLN A 1057 -3.91 8.52 26.89
C GLN A 1057 -3.79 8.32 28.41
N ARG A 1058 -3.05 7.31 28.87
CA ARG A 1058 -2.75 7.12 30.31
C ARG A 1058 -1.89 8.26 30.93
N VAL A 1059 -1.51 9.28 30.14
CA VAL A 1059 -0.75 10.48 30.55
C VAL A 1059 -1.57 11.47 31.39
N THR A 1060 -2.91 11.38 31.42
CA THR A 1060 -3.75 12.31 32.20
C THR A 1060 -4.36 11.63 33.43
N PRO A 1061 -3.94 11.97 34.67
CA PRO A 1061 -4.77 11.69 35.83
C PRO A 1061 -6.07 12.50 35.70
N ALA A 1062 -7.21 11.88 35.94
CA ALA A 1062 -8.44 12.64 36.19
C ALA A 1062 -8.20 13.57 37.40
N PRO A 1063 -8.63 14.84 37.36
CA PRO A 1063 -8.56 15.68 38.55
C PRO A 1063 -9.37 15.00 39.66
N ALA A 1064 -8.75 14.83 40.82
CA ALA A 1064 -9.41 14.33 42.01
C ALA A 1064 -10.64 15.22 42.27
N GLN A 1065 -11.82 14.61 42.33
CA GLN A 1065 -13.00 15.28 42.87
C GLN A 1065 -12.70 15.60 44.33
N GLU A 1066 -12.50 16.88 44.63
CA GLU A 1066 -12.59 17.39 45.98
C GLU A 1066 -14.00 17.07 46.50
N VAL A 1067 -14.07 16.13 47.43
CA VAL A 1067 -15.20 15.99 48.33
C VAL A 1067 -15.13 17.19 49.27
N VAL A 1068 -15.92 18.21 48.98
CA VAL A 1068 -16.28 19.24 49.95
C VAL A 1068 -17.55 18.77 50.66
N ALA A 1069 -17.49 18.78 51.99
CA ALA A 1069 -18.54 18.43 52.93
C ALA A 1069 -19.85 19.21 52.74
#